data_AF-A0A933V1G9-F1
#
_entry.id   AF-A0A933V1G9-F1
#
_cell.length_a   1.000
_cell.length_b   1.000
_cell.length_c   1.000
_cell.angle_alpha   90.00
_cell.angle_beta   90.00
_cell.angle_gamma   90.00
#
_symmetry.space_group_name_H-M   'P 1'
#
loop_
_entity.id
_entity.type
_entity.pdbx_description
1 polymer ?
#
loop_
_entity_poly.entity_id
_entity_poly.type
_entity_poly.pdbx_seq_one_letter_code
_entity_poly.pdbx_strand_id
1 'polypeptide(L)'
;MNARRLLACAALLAAVTAADVFAQTRPHIGYVYPAGGKRGETITIAVGGQFLESVTNFMISGSGIEMKQVGFTRWMEGFQIQNLKDRKIAYENQLAEFESPKASATGAGSGDTMMMTGDSMMMSGSNADAPVKSAAVSNASAVKIPPATNIDQVRRNLSNVIRELSYVEKQPDDPDTMKFMREMAKKKQPNVQLADTVKIEMTIAEDAAIGQHELRLATVRGVSEPLTFFVGSIPEIVEREPNDDHKKAHMLPAMPVIINGQILPGDVDRYRFSGVAGQKLAFVVQARELMPYLADAVPGWFQSVLTLYNAKGKEVAFADDFYINPDAVLIHEIKEDGEYVLEIRDSIYRGREDFVYRITAGALPYVTGISPIGGPRDAKTAVTLRGVNLPFTNYTVAPDLSESGVILLDELTELVHNPVYFYADDLREVNEREDNNTISNAQASIFPCAMNGIINKPGDIDIYKLSLKAGTKFVAEVYARRLGAPVDSMLKLTDARGTVLATNDDTVDSSMGLTTHHADSLITCTIPVDGTYYVTIKDMQNKGGELYNYRLRMNTPQPDFKLRVTPSSVSVPRGGTLPVTVHVTRHGGFDGAITLSLTNAPKELTISGGIVRFNNNTLRVTLSAAPTITTNQLMPHIVGTAMIDGREVSHIALPAEDMMQAFAYRHIVPSENFYLTCVARPRAALMIDTSDPIVSLRPGEEKTFLLKMLYGNVKVTAMLPKVRLQYELETDIPGMTLLSPEPVANTAPVLVVKTDPAIKKGLRGNIVVNAFVISGQQKDSLGRPIPQKQFLCTFPALPFEVVQQ
;
A
#
# COMPACT_ATOMS: atom_id res chain seq x y z
N MET A 1 39.89 -24.71 -25.99
CA MET A 1 38.57 -24.38 -25.40
C MET A 1 38.13 -23.05 -26.02
N ASN A 2 37.11 -23.02 -26.88
CA ASN A 2 36.80 -21.83 -27.71
C ASN A 2 36.37 -20.63 -26.87
N ALA A 3 36.85 -19.42 -27.22
CA ALA A 3 36.55 -18.15 -26.53
C ALA A 3 35.04 -17.88 -26.31
N ARG A 4 34.18 -18.36 -27.22
CA ARG A 4 32.72 -18.28 -27.08
C ARG A 4 32.14 -19.13 -25.93
N ARG A 5 32.74 -20.28 -25.60
CA ARG A 5 32.32 -21.12 -24.45
C ARG A 5 32.72 -20.48 -23.12
N LEU A 6 33.88 -19.84 -23.06
CA LEU A 6 34.33 -19.08 -21.89
C LEU A 6 33.42 -17.88 -21.61
N LEU A 7 32.99 -17.15 -22.64
CA LEU A 7 32.02 -16.06 -22.50
C LEU A 7 30.67 -16.54 -21.97
N ALA A 8 30.15 -17.69 -22.45
CA ALA A 8 28.85 -18.21 -22.00
C ALA A 8 28.88 -18.72 -20.55
N CYS A 9 29.94 -19.39 -20.12
CA CYS A 9 30.12 -19.79 -18.72
C CYS A 9 30.29 -18.57 -17.79
N ALA A 10 31.08 -17.57 -18.20
CA ALA A 10 31.25 -16.34 -17.44
C ALA A 10 29.94 -15.54 -17.36
N ALA A 11 29.16 -15.49 -18.45
CA ALA A 11 27.85 -14.85 -18.51
C ALA A 11 26.86 -15.44 -17.49
N LEU A 12 26.86 -16.77 -17.36
CA LEU A 12 25.94 -17.47 -16.48
C LEU A 12 26.34 -17.36 -15.01
N LEU A 13 27.63 -17.49 -14.69
CA LEU A 13 28.15 -17.23 -13.34
C LEU A 13 27.89 -15.78 -12.90
N ALA A 14 27.96 -14.85 -13.86
CA ALA A 14 27.67 -13.45 -13.64
C ALA A 14 26.17 -13.13 -13.51
N ALA A 15 25.29 -13.95 -14.11
CA ALA A 15 23.83 -13.88 -13.93
C ALA A 15 23.40 -14.43 -12.57
N VAL A 16 23.98 -15.54 -12.12
CA VAL A 16 23.76 -16.13 -10.78
C VAL A 16 24.24 -15.19 -9.67
N THR A 17 25.35 -14.46 -9.86
CA THR A 17 25.81 -13.47 -8.87
C THR A 17 25.01 -12.16 -8.88
N ALA A 18 24.31 -11.85 -9.96
CA ALA A 18 23.41 -10.69 -10.03
C ALA A 18 21.99 -11.02 -9.54
N ALA A 19 21.56 -12.28 -9.67
CA ALA A 19 20.29 -12.80 -9.17
C ALA A 19 20.10 -12.59 -7.66
N ASP A 20 21.18 -12.57 -6.87
CA ASP A 20 21.14 -12.21 -5.45
C ASP A 20 20.72 -10.75 -5.19
N VAL A 21 20.80 -9.87 -6.19
CA VAL A 21 20.34 -8.46 -6.14
C VAL A 21 18.90 -8.33 -6.64
N PHE A 22 18.44 -9.21 -7.53
CA PHE A 22 17.11 -9.13 -8.16
C PHE A 22 16.06 -10.04 -7.50
N ALA A 23 16.48 -11.00 -6.69
CA ALA A 23 15.61 -11.73 -5.75
C ALA A 23 15.26 -10.89 -4.50
N GLN A 24 15.74 -9.65 -4.42
CA GLN A 24 15.68 -8.84 -3.20
C GLN A 24 14.35 -8.10 -3.07
N THR A 25 13.82 -8.20 -1.85
CA THR A 25 12.69 -7.48 -1.27
C THR A 25 12.73 -5.97 -1.60
N ARG A 26 11.64 -5.48 -2.21
CA ARG A 26 11.38 -4.05 -2.47
C ARG A 26 11.57 -3.25 -1.18
N PRO A 27 12.18 -2.04 -1.22
CA PRO A 27 12.17 -1.15 -0.06
C PRO A 27 10.72 -0.91 0.38
N HIS A 28 10.47 -1.03 1.68
CA HIS A 28 9.16 -0.83 2.29
C HIS A 28 9.27 0.30 3.30
N ILE A 29 8.36 1.27 3.24
CA ILE A 29 8.18 2.33 4.23
C ILE A 29 6.88 2.05 4.98
N GLY A 30 6.97 1.98 6.31
CA GLY A 30 5.84 1.71 7.20
C GLY A 30 5.34 2.93 7.96
N TYR A 31 6.13 4.01 8.08
CA TYR A 31 5.66 5.27 8.64
C TYR A 31 6.52 6.47 8.24
N VAL A 32 5.94 7.67 8.37
CA VAL A 32 6.62 8.97 8.28
C VAL A 32 6.27 9.77 9.54
N TYR A 33 7.27 10.30 10.24
CA TYR A 33 7.06 11.05 11.50
C TYR A 33 8.05 12.22 11.65
N PRO A 34 7.60 13.46 11.89
CA PRO A 34 6.21 13.91 11.80
C PRO A 34 5.64 13.66 10.39
N ALA A 35 4.32 13.46 10.30
CA ALA A 35 3.64 13.14 9.05
C ALA A 35 3.16 14.39 8.30
N GLY A 36 3.63 15.58 8.70
CA GLY A 36 3.38 16.82 8.00
C GLY A 36 4.34 17.93 8.40
N GLY A 37 4.22 19.06 7.71
CA GLY A 37 4.98 20.26 7.97
C GLY A 37 4.32 21.50 7.38
N LYS A 38 4.66 22.65 7.95
CA LYS A 38 4.16 23.94 7.47
C LYS A 38 5.04 24.47 6.33
N ARG A 39 4.40 25.09 5.34
CA ARG A 39 5.10 25.83 4.27
C ARG A 39 6.02 26.91 4.83
N GLY A 40 7.18 27.09 4.19
CA GLY A 40 8.22 28.03 4.62
C GLY A 40 9.14 27.51 5.73
N GLU A 41 9.04 26.23 6.11
CA GLU A 41 9.84 25.65 7.18
C GLU A 41 10.76 24.53 6.68
N THR A 42 11.88 24.34 7.40
CA THR A 42 12.74 23.17 7.25
C THR A 42 12.59 22.31 8.50
N ILE A 43 12.18 21.06 8.31
CA ILE A 43 11.94 20.10 9.39
C ILE A 43 12.80 18.84 9.20
N THR A 44 12.99 18.07 10.26
CA THR A 44 13.56 16.72 10.15
C THR A 44 12.45 15.70 10.35
N ILE A 45 12.29 14.80 9.37
CA ILE A 45 11.37 13.66 9.44
C ILE A 45 12.14 12.35 9.57
N ALA A 46 11.51 11.36 10.19
CA ALA A 46 11.93 9.97 10.26
C ALA A 46 11.01 9.14 9.38
N VAL A 47 11.60 8.39 8.45
CA VAL A 47 10.88 7.42 7.61
C VAL A 47 11.34 6.02 8.02
N GLY A 48 10.43 5.27 8.63
CA GLY A 48 10.74 3.92 9.12
C GLY A 48 10.20 2.84 8.19
N GLY A 49 10.85 1.67 8.19
CA GLY A 49 10.49 0.58 7.30
C GLY A 49 11.56 -0.52 7.21
N GLN A 50 11.70 -1.13 6.04
CA GLN A 50 12.66 -2.21 5.79
C GLN A 50 13.31 -2.07 4.42
N PHE A 51 14.58 -2.48 4.34
CA PHE A 51 15.43 -2.41 3.13
C PHE A 51 15.65 -0.97 2.67
N LEU A 52 15.73 -0.05 3.63
CA LEU A 52 15.92 1.38 3.39
C LEU A 52 17.40 1.79 3.39
N GLU A 53 18.33 0.83 3.44
CA GLU A 53 19.73 1.17 3.31
C GLU A 53 20.07 1.73 1.92
N SER A 54 21.04 2.65 1.88
CA SER A 54 21.55 3.22 0.62
C SER A 54 20.46 3.88 -0.24
N VAL A 55 19.73 4.84 0.36
CA VAL A 55 18.80 5.71 -0.38
C VAL A 55 19.56 6.43 -1.49
N THR A 56 19.02 6.36 -2.70
CA THR A 56 19.59 6.97 -3.91
C THR A 56 18.80 8.18 -4.36
N ASN A 57 17.50 8.25 -4.05
CA ASN A 57 16.66 9.39 -4.38
C ASN A 57 15.43 9.47 -3.47
N PHE A 58 14.87 10.67 -3.36
CA PHE A 58 13.59 10.95 -2.70
C PHE A 58 12.56 11.36 -3.75
N MET A 59 11.31 10.97 -3.54
CA MET A 59 10.22 11.31 -4.45
C MET A 59 9.05 11.78 -3.58
N ILE A 60 8.49 12.93 -3.91
CA ILE A 60 7.28 13.46 -3.28
C ILE A 60 6.40 14.04 -4.38
N SER A 61 5.10 13.84 -4.29
CA SER A 61 4.17 14.50 -5.23
C SER A 61 4.07 16.00 -4.93
N GLY A 62 3.54 16.77 -5.89
CA GLY A 62 3.55 18.24 -5.81
C GLY A 62 4.93 18.88 -6.05
N SER A 63 4.98 20.20 -5.93
CA SER A 63 6.20 21.03 -6.12
C SER A 63 6.57 21.78 -4.84
N GLY A 64 7.80 22.27 -4.76
CA GLY A 64 8.26 23.13 -3.66
C GLY A 64 8.75 22.40 -2.43
N ILE A 65 9.07 21.10 -2.52
CA ILE A 65 9.64 20.33 -1.42
C ILE A 65 10.99 19.75 -1.80
N GLU A 66 12.01 20.06 -1.00
CA GLU A 66 13.36 19.52 -1.14
C GLU A 66 13.68 18.60 0.02
N MET A 67 14.41 17.51 -0.25
CA MET A 67 14.73 16.48 0.75
C MET A 67 16.18 16.06 0.68
N LYS A 68 16.77 15.85 1.87
CA LYS A 68 18.15 15.41 2.02
C LYS A 68 18.28 14.40 3.15
N GLN A 69 18.98 13.29 2.88
CA GLN A 69 19.31 12.34 3.93
C GLN A 69 20.29 12.98 4.94
N VAL A 70 19.93 12.95 6.22
CA VAL A 70 20.81 13.39 7.32
C VAL A 70 21.16 12.27 8.29
N GLY A 71 20.45 11.13 8.24
CA GLY A 71 20.76 9.98 9.07
C GLY A 71 20.20 8.67 8.55
N PHE A 72 20.74 7.59 9.08
CA PHE A 72 20.21 6.24 8.93
C PHE A 72 20.51 5.46 10.21
N THR A 73 19.53 4.73 10.70
CA THR A 73 19.67 3.82 11.83
C THR A 73 18.96 2.52 11.52
N ARG A 74 19.59 1.39 11.86
CA ARG A 74 18.95 0.07 11.83
C ARG A 74 18.88 -0.45 13.25
N TRP A 75 17.68 -0.72 13.72
CA TRP A 75 17.46 -1.30 15.02
C TRP A 75 17.66 -2.82 14.95
N MET A 76 18.41 -3.36 15.93
CA MET A 76 18.77 -4.79 16.02
C MET A 76 18.81 -5.22 17.48
N GLU A 77 18.52 -6.50 17.73
CA GLU A 77 18.68 -7.10 19.06
C GLU A 77 20.16 -7.38 19.40
N GLY A 78 20.47 -7.43 20.70
CA GLY A 78 21.85 -7.63 21.19
C GLY A 78 22.52 -8.88 20.62
N PHE A 79 21.78 -9.99 20.47
CA PHE A 79 22.33 -11.22 19.88
C PHE A 79 22.65 -11.07 18.38
N GLN A 80 21.89 -10.26 17.64
CA GLN A 80 22.12 -9.99 16.23
C GLN A 80 23.38 -9.14 16.05
N ILE A 81 23.56 -8.13 16.91
CA ILE A 81 24.77 -7.31 16.98
C ILE A 81 25.98 -8.18 17.30
N GLN A 82 25.86 -9.08 18.29
CA GLN A 82 26.94 -10.00 18.64
C GLN A 82 27.30 -10.92 17.47
N ASN A 83 26.30 -11.47 16.78
CA ASN A 83 26.53 -12.29 15.58
C ASN A 83 27.25 -11.50 14.48
N LEU A 84 26.91 -10.23 14.25
CA LEU A 84 27.65 -9.38 13.30
C LEU A 84 29.10 -9.15 13.73
N LYS A 85 29.35 -8.92 15.02
CA LYS A 85 30.71 -8.81 15.58
C LYS A 85 31.51 -10.09 15.38
N ASP A 86 30.91 -11.24 15.66
CA ASP A 86 31.54 -12.55 15.49
C ASP A 86 31.81 -12.86 14.00
N ARG A 87 30.88 -12.50 13.09
CA ARG A 87 31.08 -12.62 11.63
C ARG A 87 32.18 -11.70 11.12
N LYS A 88 32.29 -10.48 11.64
CA LYS A 88 33.39 -9.55 11.30
C LYS A 88 34.73 -10.19 11.63
N ILE A 89 34.88 -10.70 12.85
CA ILE A 89 36.09 -11.40 13.31
C ILE A 89 36.38 -12.60 12.41
N ALA A 90 35.35 -13.40 12.08
CA ALA A 90 35.53 -14.56 11.22
C ALA A 90 36.01 -14.19 9.80
N TYR A 91 35.46 -13.13 9.18
CA TYR A 91 35.93 -12.67 7.87
C TYR A 91 37.32 -12.00 7.93
N GLU A 92 37.67 -11.32 9.02
CA GLU A 92 39.02 -10.78 9.25
C GLU A 92 40.05 -11.92 9.33
N ASN A 93 39.73 -12.99 10.06
CA ASN A 93 40.59 -14.18 10.13
C ASN A 93 40.74 -14.85 8.75
N GLN A 94 39.63 -15.01 8.02
CA GLN A 94 39.66 -15.57 6.67
C GLN A 94 40.47 -14.70 5.69
N LEU A 95 40.42 -13.37 5.83
CA LEU A 95 41.22 -12.46 5.01
C LEU A 95 42.71 -12.64 5.30
N ALA A 96 43.08 -12.76 6.57
CA ALA A 96 44.45 -13.03 7.00
C ALA A 96 44.99 -14.37 6.46
N GLU A 97 44.15 -15.41 6.39
CA GLU A 97 44.53 -16.70 5.78
C GLU A 97 44.85 -16.58 4.28
N PHE A 98 44.10 -15.74 3.54
CA PHE A 98 44.37 -15.47 2.12
C PHE A 98 45.60 -14.59 1.90
N GLU A 99 45.90 -13.68 2.83
CA GLU A 99 47.05 -12.77 2.76
C GLU A 99 48.34 -13.41 3.31
N SER A 100 48.24 -14.55 4.00
CA SER A 100 49.37 -15.30 4.50
C SER A 100 50.15 -15.98 3.36
N PRO A 101 51.48 -15.80 3.24
CA PRO A 101 52.28 -16.48 2.22
C PRO A 101 52.26 -17.99 2.47
N LYS A 102 51.81 -18.79 1.47
CA LYS A 102 51.89 -20.25 1.54
C LYS A 102 53.36 -20.67 1.65
N ALA A 103 53.78 -21.10 2.84
CA ALA A 103 55.08 -21.71 3.04
C ALA A 103 55.21 -22.97 2.17
N SER A 104 56.28 -23.01 1.38
CA SER A 104 56.70 -24.15 0.57
C SER A 104 56.88 -25.40 1.42
N ALA A 105 56.27 -26.50 0.99
CA ALA A 105 56.42 -27.81 1.59
C ALA A 105 57.85 -28.36 1.41
N THR A 106 58.54 -28.67 2.52
CA THR A 106 59.67 -29.63 2.58
C THR A 106 59.89 -30.15 4.01
N GLY A 107 59.99 -31.48 4.17
CA GLY A 107 60.61 -32.19 5.31
C GLY A 107 59.62 -32.69 6.38
N ALA A 108 59.19 -33.96 6.42
CA ALA A 108 59.89 -35.22 6.75
C ALA A 108 60.09 -35.48 8.26
N GLY A 109 59.42 -36.52 8.78
CA GLY A 109 60.04 -37.52 9.68
C GLY A 109 59.71 -37.49 11.19
N SER A 110 59.15 -38.63 11.65
CA SER A 110 59.11 -39.21 13.02
C SER A 110 58.37 -38.42 14.11
N GLY A 111 57.40 -38.96 14.86
CA GLY A 111 57.21 -40.34 15.31
C GLY A 111 57.56 -40.42 16.79
N ASP A 112 56.58 -40.31 17.70
CA ASP A 112 56.39 -41.32 18.74
C ASP A 112 55.12 -41.14 19.57
N THR A 113 54.73 -42.28 20.13
CA THR A 113 53.43 -42.71 20.64
C THR A 113 53.33 -42.54 22.17
N MET A 114 52.08 -42.44 22.67
CA MET A 114 51.51 -43.02 23.92
C MET A 114 50.76 -41.97 24.76
N MET A 115 49.43 -41.98 24.85
CA MET A 115 48.48 -42.96 25.47
C MET A 115 48.33 -42.82 26.99
N MET A 116 47.10 -42.46 27.38
CA MET A 116 46.31 -42.95 28.55
C MET A 116 46.84 -42.56 29.95
N THR A 117 46.09 -42.22 31.00
CA THR A 117 44.71 -42.43 31.52
C THR A 117 44.69 -41.60 32.83
N GLY A 118 43.63 -40.97 33.34
CA GLY A 118 42.39 -41.54 33.86
C GLY A 118 41.92 -40.74 35.10
N ASP A 119 40.59 -40.64 35.23
CA ASP A 119 39.73 -40.57 36.43
C ASP A 119 39.76 -39.43 37.50
N SER A 120 38.58 -38.78 37.56
CA SER A 120 37.66 -38.54 38.70
C SER A 120 38.01 -37.64 39.90
N MET A 121 37.21 -36.56 39.97
CA MET A 121 36.43 -36.00 41.11
C MET A 121 37.04 -35.87 42.52
N MET A 122 36.97 -34.65 43.09
CA MET A 122 36.26 -34.32 44.36
C MET A 122 36.45 -32.84 44.78
N MET A 123 35.32 -32.18 45.11
CA MET A 123 35.03 -31.28 46.25
C MET A 123 35.82 -29.99 46.58
N SER A 124 35.06 -28.88 46.51
CA SER A 124 34.84 -27.80 47.50
C SER A 124 36.00 -27.07 48.21
N GLY A 125 35.92 -25.73 48.19
CA GLY A 125 36.14 -24.92 49.40
C GLY A 125 37.05 -23.69 49.28
N SER A 126 36.41 -22.51 49.35
CA SER A 126 36.87 -21.23 49.94
C SER A 126 37.96 -20.36 49.29
N ASN A 127 37.54 -19.10 49.06
CA ASN A 127 38.30 -17.83 48.89
C ASN A 127 39.39 -17.64 49.97
N ALA A 128 40.46 -16.84 49.83
CA ALA A 128 40.63 -15.58 49.10
C ALA A 128 42.13 -15.25 48.84
N ASP A 129 42.32 -14.16 48.09
CA ASP A 129 43.49 -13.27 47.96
C ASP A 129 44.48 -13.45 46.79
N ALA A 130 44.52 -12.37 45.99
CA ALA A 130 45.24 -12.06 44.75
C ALA A 130 46.79 -12.02 44.92
N PRO A 131 47.62 -11.81 43.87
CA PRO A 131 47.32 -11.42 42.49
C PRO A 131 48.07 -12.27 41.43
N VAL A 132 47.94 -11.90 40.15
CA VAL A 132 48.93 -12.06 39.04
C VAL A 132 48.37 -12.75 37.77
N LYS A 133 48.48 -11.98 36.68
CA LYS A 133 48.55 -12.34 35.24
C LYS A 133 47.30 -12.86 34.53
N SER A 134 46.82 -11.98 33.65
CA SER A 134 45.94 -12.25 32.52
C SER A 134 46.47 -13.39 31.64
N ALA A 135 45.84 -14.56 31.74
CA ALA A 135 45.85 -15.55 30.67
C ALA A 135 44.54 -15.40 29.90
N ALA A 136 44.66 -15.01 28.63
CA ALA A 136 43.57 -15.03 27.68
C ALA A 136 43.01 -16.45 27.58
N VAL A 137 41.71 -16.61 27.86
CA VAL A 137 40.98 -17.85 27.56
C VAL A 137 40.04 -17.54 26.40
N SER A 138 40.49 -17.99 25.23
CA SER A 138 39.68 -18.29 24.07
C SER A 138 38.57 -19.27 24.43
N ASN A 139 37.32 -18.87 24.22
CA ASN A 139 36.21 -19.77 23.88
C ASN A 139 35.08 -18.91 23.30
N ALA A 140 35.33 -18.37 22.10
CA ALA A 140 34.25 -17.90 21.24
C ALA A 140 33.72 -19.13 20.48
N SER A 141 32.44 -19.44 20.65
CA SER A 141 31.69 -20.28 19.72
C SER A 141 31.82 -19.68 18.32
N ALA A 142 32.71 -20.23 17.49
CA ALA A 142 33.00 -19.70 16.16
C ALA A 142 31.73 -19.73 15.31
N VAL A 143 31.20 -18.56 14.96
CA VAL A 143 30.15 -18.44 13.94
C VAL A 143 30.67 -19.08 12.66
N LYS A 144 30.00 -20.15 12.20
CA LYS A 144 30.35 -20.84 10.96
C LYS A 144 30.01 -19.94 9.76
N ILE A 145 31.01 -19.23 9.23
CA ILE A 145 30.91 -18.56 7.93
C ILE A 145 31.28 -19.52 6.79
N PRO A 146 30.65 -19.42 5.60
CA PRO A 146 31.04 -20.23 4.45
C PRO A 146 32.51 -19.97 4.05
N PRO A 147 33.27 -20.99 3.62
CA PRO A 147 34.59 -20.80 3.06
C PRO A 147 34.49 -19.95 1.78
N ALA A 148 35.22 -18.85 1.71
CA ALA A 148 35.25 -17.97 0.55
C ALA A 148 36.12 -18.57 -0.56
N THR A 149 35.71 -18.35 -1.81
CA THR A 149 36.38 -18.89 -3.00
C THR A 149 37.57 -18.03 -3.46
N ASN A 150 37.62 -16.75 -3.09
CA ASN A 150 38.72 -15.84 -3.40
C ASN A 150 38.77 -14.63 -2.43
N ILE A 151 39.88 -13.90 -2.46
CA ILE A 151 40.14 -12.75 -1.58
C ILE A 151 39.15 -11.59 -1.78
N ASP A 152 38.68 -11.35 -3.02
CA ASP A 152 37.70 -10.29 -3.31
C ASP A 152 36.33 -10.60 -2.73
N GLN A 153 35.98 -11.88 -2.60
CA GLN A 153 34.76 -12.31 -1.91
C GLN A 153 34.87 -12.04 -0.41
N VAL A 154 36.00 -12.35 0.22
CA VAL A 154 36.23 -12.05 1.65
C VAL A 154 36.18 -10.56 1.91
N ARG A 155 36.86 -9.73 1.10
CA ARG A 155 36.86 -8.27 1.24
C ARG A 155 35.45 -7.68 1.11
N ARG A 156 34.65 -8.16 0.15
CA ARG A 156 33.24 -7.74 0.01
C ARG A 156 32.40 -8.13 1.21
N ASN A 157 32.51 -9.37 1.67
CA ASN A 157 31.76 -9.86 2.83
C ASN A 157 32.12 -9.08 4.12
N LEU A 158 33.41 -8.86 4.35
CA LEU A 158 33.89 -8.06 5.48
C LEU A 158 33.39 -6.62 5.41
N SER A 159 33.50 -5.98 4.23
CA SER A 159 33.00 -4.63 4.01
C SER A 159 31.49 -4.51 4.27
N ASN A 160 30.72 -5.52 3.89
CA ASN A 160 29.27 -5.57 4.15
C ASN A 160 28.98 -5.65 5.65
N VAL A 161 29.67 -6.51 6.40
CA VAL A 161 29.47 -6.65 7.86
C VAL A 161 29.89 -5.37 8.60
N ILE A 162 31.02 -4.76 8.22
CA ILE A 162 31.45 -3.47 8.80
C ILE A 162 30.41 -2.39 8.54
N ARG A 163 29.84 -2.35 7.33
CA ARG A 163 28.77 -1.41 6.98
C ARG A 163 27.50 -1.67 7.80
N GLU A 164 27.12 -2.91 8.04
CA GLU A 164 25.95 -3.25 8.88
C GLU A 164 26.16 -2.83 10.34
N LEU A 165 27.36 -3.04 10.90
CA LEU A 165 27.69 -2.59 12.26
C LEU A 165 27.67 -1.07 12.40
N SER A 166 28.08 -0.33 11.36
CA SER A 166 28.07 1.15 11.41
C SER A 166 26.67 1.76 11.47
N TYR A 167 25.62 1.00 11.08
CA TYR A 167 24.22 1.41 11.19
C TYR A 167 23.63 1.26 12.60
N VAL A 168 24.31 0.52 13.48
CA VAL A 168 23.89 0.28 14.87
C VAL A 168 24.65 1.17 15.84
N GLU A 169 25.91 1.49 15.54
CA GLU A 169 26.86 2.05 16.52
C GLU A 169 26.92 3.58 16.61
N LYS A 170 25.99 4.34 16.01
CA LYS A 170 25.89 5.79 16.26
C LYS A 170 24.92 6.09 17.41
N GLN A 171 25.39 5.91 18.64
CA GLN A 171 24.70 6.50 19.79
C GLN A 171 24.95 8.02 19.79
N PRO A 172 23.92 8.86 20.00
CA PRO A 172 24.13 10.28 20.20
C PRO A 172 24.90 10.51 21.51
N ASP A 173 25.86 11.45 21.49
CA ASP A 173 26.67 11.81 22.66
C ASP A 173 25.93 12.68 23.69
N ASP A 174 24.65 13.03 23.42
CA ASP A 174 23.82 13.87 24.28
C ASP A 174 23.09 13.07 25.39
N PRO A 175 23.31 13.37 26.69
CA PRO A 175 22.72 12.61 27.81
C PRO A 175 21.19 12.59 27.84
N ASP A 176 20.53 13.68 27.46
CA ASP A 176 19.06 13.78 27.46
C ASP A 176 18.47 12.96 26.31
N THR A 177 19.08 13.02 25.13
CA THR A 177 18.75 12.16 23.99
C THR A 177 18.96 10.68 24.32
N MET A 178 20.03 10.33 25.04
CA MET A 178 20.29 8.95 25.47
C MET A 178 19.28 8.44 26.49
N LYS A 179 18.85 9.28 27.42
CA LYS A 179 17.78 8.94 28.38
C LYS A 179 16.44 8.75 27.67
N PHE A 180 16.10 9.65 26.74
CA PHE A 180 14.92 9.56 25.89
C PHE A 180 14.94 8.27 25.05
N MET A 181 16.04 8.00 24.34
CA MET A 181 16.19 6.79 23.54
C MET A 181 16.06 5.51 24.38
N ARG A 182 16.57 5.52 25.63
CA ARG A 182 16.41 4.38 26.54
C ARG A 182 14.97 4.19 27.02
N GLU A 183 14.24 5.26 27.34
CA GLU A 183 12.82 5.14 27.72
C GLU A 183 11.97 4.70 26.53
N MET A 184 12.18 5.28 25.35
CA MET A 184 11.50 4.85 24.11
C MET A 184 11.83 3.41 23.73
N ALA A 185 13.10 2.99 23.86
CA ALA A 185 13.51 1.62 23.61
C ALA A 185 12.86 0.59 24.54
N LYS A 186 12.36 0.99 25.73
CA LYS A 186 11.58 0.10 26.61
C LYS A 186 10.16 -0.12 26.10
N LYS A 187 9.55 0.90 25.47
CA LYS A 187 8.20 0.80 24.87
C LYS A 187 8.25 0.11 23.49
N LYS A 188 9.35 0.25 22.73
CA LYS A 188 9.49 -0.33 21.39
C LYS A 188 9.46 -1.86 21.40
N GLN A 189 8.66 -2.43 20.50
CA GLN A 189 8.64 -3.86 20.24
C GLN A 189 9.44 -4.18 18.97
N PRO A 190 10.22 -5.27 18.96
CA PRO A 190 10.88 -5.70 17.75
C PRO A 190 9.94 -5.93 16.57
N ASN A 191 10.09 -5.12 15.52
CA ASN A 191 9.43 -5.36 14.24
C ASN A 191 10.44 -5.27 13.08
N VAL A 192 10.68 -6.41 12.43
CA VAL A 192 11.60 -6.53 11.30
C VAL A 192 11.17 -5.65 10.11
N GLN A 193 9.87 -5.41 9.95
CA GLN A 193 9.32 -4.57 8.87
C GLN A 193 9.55 -3.07 9.12
N LEU A 194 9.88 -2.67 10.34
CA LEU A 194 10.12 -1.27 10.76
C LEU A 194 11.55 -1.07 11.31
N ALA A 195 12.45 -2.02 11.03
CA ALA A 195 13.79 -2.05 11.62
C ALA A 195 14.71 -0.93 11.10
N ASP A 196 14.47 -0.43 9.90
CA ASP A 196 15.24 0.66 9.32
C ASP A 196 14.57 2.01 9.58
N THR A 197 15.37 3.05 9.78
CA THR A 197 14.88 4.43 9.85
C THR A 197 15.83 5.34 9.11
N VAL A 198 15.31 6.07 8.14
CA VAL A 198 16.01 7.14 7.40
C VAL A 198 15.59 8.48 8.02
N LYS A 199 16.56 9.29 8.44
CA LYS A 199 16.29 10.68 8.82
C LYS A 199 16.50 11.59 7.63
N ILE A 200 15.50 12.42 7.33
CA ILE A 200 15.44 13.29 6.18
C ILE A 200 15.23 14.72 6.67
N GLU A 201 16.12 15.62 6.29
CA GLU A 201 15.87 17.06 6.37
C GLU A 201 15.01 17.44 5.15
N MET A 202 13.86 18.05 5.41
CA MET A 202 12.88 18.43 4.41
C MET A 202 12.65 19.94 4.48
N THR A 203 12.87 20.63 3.37
CA THR A 203 12.58 22.07 3.21
C THR A 203 11.32 22.24 2.39
N ILE A 204 10.33 22.91 2.95
CA ILE A 204 9.03 23.16 2.34
C ILE A 204 8.97 24.63 1.95
N ALA A 205 8.88 24.93 0.66
CA ALA A 205 8.81 26.30 0.15
C ALA A 205 7.51 27.00 0.59
N GLU A 206 7.50 28.33 0.62
CA GLU A 206 6.30 29.12 1.00
C GLU A 206 5.13 28.95 0.01
N ASP A 207 5.44 28.60 -1.24
CA ASP A 207 4.50 28.37 -2.34
C ASP A 207 4.26 26.87 -2.61
N ALA A 208 4.76 25.97 -1.76
CA ALA A 208 4.44 24.56 -1.83
C ALA A 208 2.91 24.37 -1.73
N ALA A 209 2.38 23.45 -2.54
CA ALA A 209 0.96 23.13 -2.52
C ALA A 209 0.54 22.67 -1.12
N ILE A 210 -0.62 23.10 -0.64
CA ILE A 210 -1.20 22.66 0.64
C ILE A 210 -1.97 21.37 0.39
N GLY A 211 -1.97 20.47 1.38
CA GLY A 211 -2.75 19.25 1.36
C GLY A 211 -1.88 18.00 1.42
N GLN A 212 -2.39 16.92 0.84
CA GLN A 212 -1.78 15.61 0.86
C GLN A 212 -0.69 15.48 -0.22
N HIS A 213 0.45 14.90 0.15
CA HIS A 213 1.54 14.53 -0.74
C HIS A 213 1.93 13.07 -0.51
N GLU A 214 2.42 12.40 -1.56
CA GLU A 214 2.89 11.03 -1.48
C GLU A 214 4.42 10.95 -1.47
N LEU A 215 4.99 10.56 -0.33
CA LEU A 215 6.42 10.34 -0.14
C LEU A 215 6.81 8.91 -0.55
N ARG A 216 7.89 8.76 -1.32
CA ARG A 216 8.54 7.47 -1.62
C ARG A 216 10.05 7.59 -1.47
N LEU A 217 10.68 6.46 -1.14
CA LEU A 217 12.14 6.31 -1.12
C LEU A 217 12.59 5.41 -2.27
N ALA A 218 13.59 5.87 -3.03
CA ALA A 218 14.33 5.02 -3.94
C ALA A 218 15.65 4.59 -3.30
N THR A 219 15.95 3.30 -3.35
CA THR A 219 17.22 2.72 -2.93
C THR A 219 17.88 2.00 -4.11
N VAL A 220 19.06 1.44 -3.89
CA VAL A 220 19.68 0.55 -4.87
C VAL A 220 18.84 -0.70 -5.19
N ARG A 221 17.85 -1.03 -4.34
CA ARG A 221 16.94 -2.19 -4.49
C ARG A 221 15.64 -1.87 -5.23
N GLY A 222 15.33 -0.59 -5.45
CA GLY A 222 14.10 -0.19 -6.12
C GLY A 222 13.44 1.02 -5.48
N VAL A 223 12.13 1.18 -5.68
CA VAL A 223 11.31 2.25 -5.11
C VAL A 223 10.25 1.67 -4.16
N SER A 224 10.01 2.36 -3.04
CA SER A 224 8.98 1.99 -2.07
C SER A 224 7.58 2.26 -2.60
N GLU A 225 6.58 1.75 -1.92
CA GLU A 225 5.21 2.27 -1.95
C GLU A 225 5.15 3.71 -1.39
N PRO A 226 4.09 4.47 -1.71
CA PRO A 226 3.87 5.78 -1.11
C PRO A 226 3.45 5.69 0.35
N LEU A 227 3.83 6.72 1.12
CA LEU A 227 3.15 7.11 2.34
C LEU A 227 2.74 8.57 2.29
N THR A 228 1.67 8.87 3.01
CA THR A 228 1.12 10.22 3.09
C THR A 228 2.02 11.14 3.91
N PHE A 229 2.26 12.34 3.39
CA PHE A 229 2.85 13.48 4.07
C PHE A 229 2.00 14.72 3.79
N PHE A 230 1.70 15.52 4.81
CA PHE A 230 0.85 16.70 4.64
C PHE A 230 1.64 18.02 4.67
N VAL A 231 1.33 18.92 3.74
CA VAL A 231 1.81 20.31 3.79
C VAL A 231 0.67 21.22 4.23
N GLY A 232 0.92 22.05 5.24
CA GLY A 232 -0.07 22.95 5.82
C GLY A 232 0.37 24.41 5.90
N SER A 233 -0.55 25.26 6.36
CA SER A 233 -0.32 26.68 6.67
C SER A 233 -0.41 27.02 8.16
N ILE A 234 -0.92 26.08 8.98
CA ILE A 234 -1.06 26.22 10.43
C ILE A 234 0.26 25.87 11.12
N PRO A 235 0.66 26.57 12.20
CA PRO A 235 1.83 26.18 12.99
C PRO A 235 1.76 24.71 13.43
N GLU A 236 2.83 23.96 13.21
CA GLU A 236 2.91 22.56 13.62
C GLU A 236 3.87 22.39 14.81
N ILE A 237 3.53 21.46 15.71
CA ILE A 237 4.43 20.99 16.76
C ILE A 237 4.58 19.48 16.65
N VAL A 238 5.71 18.98 17.13
CA VAL A 238 5.93 17.55 17.40
C VAL A 238 5.71 17.32 18.89
N GLU A 239 5.10 16.20 19.25
CA GLU A 239 4.89 15.83 20.65
C GLU A 239 6.20 15.83 21.45
N ARG A 240 6.08 15.96 22.78
CA ARG A 240 7.22 15.90 23.68
C ARG A 240 6.95 14.95 24.82
N GLU A 241 7.53 13.77 24.70
CA GLU A 241 7.46 12.68 25.66
C GLU A 241 8.47 12.84 26.83
N PRO A 242 8.20 12.30 28.04
CA PRO A 242 6.96 11.62 28.43
C PRO A 242 5.82 12.62 28.73
N ASN A 243 4.63 12.34 28.23
CA ASN A 243 3.42 13.14 28.44
C ASN A 243 2.22 12.29 28.95
N ASP A 244 2.44 11.02 29.33
CA ASP A 244 1.40 10.07 29.78
C ASP A 244 0.82 10.36 31.18
N ASP A 245 1.22 11.45 31.84
CA ASP A 245 0.64 11.90 33.10
C ASP A 245 -0.01 13.27 32.85
N HIS A 246 -1.22 13.51 33.38
CA HIS A 246 -1.88 14.81 33.32
C HIS A 246 -0.95 15.97 33.72
N LYS A 247 -0.10 15.77 34.74
CA LYS A 247 0.86 16.77 35.22
C LYS A 247 2.03 17.00 34.27
N LYS A 248 2.31 16.04 33.38
CA LYS A 248 3.37 16.08 32.38
C LYS A 248 2.85 16.37 30.97
N ALA A 249 1.54 16.56 30.79
CA ALA A 249 0.92 16.88 29.51
C ALA A 249 1.71 17.96 28.75
N HIS A 250 1.86 17.83 27.45
CA HIS A 250 2.58 18.79 26.63
C HIS A 250 1.76 20.09 26.54
N MET A 251 2.32 21.21 27.00
CA MET A 251 1.65 22.51 26.87
C MET A 251 1.64 22.96 25.40
N LEU A 252 0.46 23.22 24.86
CA LEU A 252 0.32 23.80 23.53
C LEU A 252 0.72 25.28 23.56
N PRO A 253 1.56 25.76 22.64
CA PRO A 253 2.05 27.14 22.67
C PRO A 253 0.95 28.16 22.31
N ALA A 254 0.08 27.81 21.37
CA ALA A 254 -1.06 28.61 20.92
C ALA A 254 -2.04 27.71 20.13
N MET A 255 -3.24 28.22 19.84
CA MET A 255 -4.18 27.65 18.87
C MET A 255 -4.56 28.71 17.82
N PRO A 256 -4.81 28.34 16.55
CA PRO A 256 -4.80 26.97 16.02
C PRO A 256 -3.38 26.38 15.90
N VAL A 257 -3.27 25.07 16.07
CA VAL A 257 -2.02 24.32 15.98
C VAL A 257 -2.28 22.92 15.40
N ILE A 258 -1.31 22.38 14.67
CA ILE A 258 -1.28 20.97 14.30
C ILE A 258 -0.29 20.24 15.20
N ILE A 259 -0.72 19.13 15.78
CA ILE A 259 0.07 18.31 16.68
C ILE A 259 0.44 17.04 15.94
N ASN A 260 1.73 16.77 15.76
CA ASN A 260 2.24 15.51 15.21
C ASN A 260 2.67 14.60 16.38
N GLY A 261 2.14 13.38 16.45
CA GLY A 261 2.50 12.43 17.49
C GLY A 261 2.50 10.96 17.04
N GLN A 262 2.96 10.07 17.91
CA GLN A 262 3.16 8.66 17.65
C GLN A 262 2.88 7.83 18.91
N ILE A 263 1.86 6.97 18.86
CA ILE A 263 1.47 6.13 20.00
C ILE A 263 2.33 4.87 20.05
N LEU A 264 3.13 4.72 21.10
CA LEU A 264 3.86 3.47 21.38
C LEU A 264 3.04 2.49 22.25
N PRO A 265 3.51 1.25 22.47
CA PRO A 265 2.75 0.29 23.27
C PRO A 265 2.39 0.76 24.68
N GLY A 266 1.09 0.70 25.01
CA GLY A 266 0.54 1.16 26.29
C GLY A 266 0.47 2.68 26.46
N ASP A 267 0.79 3.43 25.41
CA ASP A 267 1.00 4.87 25.45
C ASP A 267 -0.31 5.67 25.39
N VAL A 268 -0.26 6.86 25.97
CA VAL A 268 -1.36 7.83 25.97
C VAL A 268 -0.76 9.23 25.95
N ASP A 269 -1.02 9.98 24.88
CA ASP A 269 -0.52 11.35 24.77
C ASP A 269 -1.51 12.35 25.35
N ARG A 270 -0.98 13.32 26.12
CA ARG A 270 -1.78 14.41 26.67
C ARG A 270 -1.23 15.79 26.36
N TYR A 271 -2.14 16.69 26.02
CA TYR A 271 -1.86 18.07 25.65
C TYR A 271 -2.70 19.01 26.51
N ARG A 272 -2.06 19.99 27.16
CA ARG A 272 -2.77 21.00 27.95
C ARG A 272 -2.82 22.35 27.22
N PHE A 273 -3.93 23.06 27.38
CA PHE A 273 -4.15 24.38 26.79
C PHE A 273 -5.13 25.20 27.64
N SER A 274 -5.16 26.53 27.41
CA SER A 274 -6.15 27.41 28.05
C SER A 274 -7.38 27.53 27.16
N GLY A 275 -8.56 27.20 27.69
CA GLY A 275 -9.85 27.41 27.06
C GLY A 275 -10.54 28.67 27.58
N VAL A 276 -11.30 29.33 26.71
CA VAL A 276 -12.15 30.49 27.06
C VAL A 276 -13.61 30.12 26.84
N ALA A 277 -14.47 30.46 27.80
CA ALA A 277 -15.90 30.19 27.77
C ALA A 277 -16.55 30.74 26.48
N GLY A 278 -17.40 29.91 25.87
CA GLY A 278 -18.08 30.20 24.60
C GLY A 278 -17.27 29.86 23.34
N GLN A 279 -15.97 29.58 23.44
CA GLN A 279 -15.19 29.11 22.29
C GLN A 279 -15.65 27.72 21.85
N LYS A 280 -15.86 27.54 20.54
CA LYS A 280 -16.10 26.23 19.93
C LYS A 280 -14.81 25.73 19.32
N LEU A 281 -14.22 24.71 19.92
CA LEU A 281 -12.97 24.10 19.45
C LEU A 281 -13.29 22.81 18.69
N ALA A 282 -12.55 22.58 17.61
CA ALA A 282 -12.50 21.34 16.88
C ALA A 282 -11.11 20.71 17.06
N PHE A 283 -11.10 19.41 17.35
CA PHE A 283 -9.91 18.56 17.36
C PHE A 283 -10.14 17.44 16.35
N VAL A 284 -9.41 17.51 15.24
CA VAL A 284 -9.57 16.60 14.09
C VAL A 284 -8.35 15.72 14.01
N VAL A 285 -8.51 14.43 14.27
CA VAL A 285 -7.44 13.44 14.11
C VAL A 285 -7.28 13.08 12.64
N GLN A 286 -6.04 12.88 12.21
CA GLN A 286 -5.68 12.18 11.00
C GLN A 286 -4.75 11.04 11.41
N ALA A 287 -5.23 9.81 11.36
CA ALA A 287 -4.45 8.62 11.70
C ALA A 287 -4.66 7.54 10.63
N ARG A 288 -5.91 7.12 10.43
CA ARG A 288 -6.33 6.28 9.31
C ARG A 288 -6.11 6.98 7.97
N GLU A 289 -6.21 8.30 7.90
CA GLU A 289 -5.86 9.05 6.68
C GLU A 289 -4.34 8.97 6.35
N LEU A 290 -3.47 8.87 7.37
CA LEU A 290 -2.03 8.71 7.18
C LEU A 290 -1.65 7.28 6.82
N MET A 291 -2.27 6.32 7.50
CA MET A 291 -2.07 4.89 7.31
C MET A 291 -3.43 4.18 7.25
N PRO A 292 -4.01 4.01 6.04
CA PRO A 292 -5.36 3.46 5.88
C PRO A 292 -5.57 2.08 6.48
N TYR A 293 -4.55 1.22 6.33
CA TYR A 293 -4.61 -0.16 6.79
C TYR A 293 -3.30 -0.65 7.37
N LEU A 294 -3.42 -1.43 8.46
CA LEU A 294 -2.36 -2.11 9.19
C LEU A 294 -2.67 -3.63 9.21
N ALA A 295 -1.73 -4.41 8.69
CA ALA A 295 -1.83 -5.86 8.43
C ALA A 295 -1.87 -6.75 9.69
N ASP A 296 -1.44 -6.25 10.84
CA ASP A 296 -1.26 -7.05 12.06
C ASP A 296 -1.89 -6.37 13.28
N ALA A 297 -2.78 -5.40 13.03
CA ALA A 297 -3.46 -4.64 14.05
C ALA A 297 -4.98 -4.81 13.86
N VAL A 298 -5.75 -5.16 14.90
CA VAL A 298 -7.23 -5.22 14.83
C VAL A 298 -7.81 -3.93 15.39
N PRO A 299 -8.68 -3.19 14.67
CA PRO A 299 -9.51 -3.60 13.52
C PRO A 299 -8.87 -3.48 12.13
N GLY A 300 -7.61 -3.09 12.05
CA GLY A 300 -6.87 -2.94 10.79
C GLY A 300 -6.31 -1.55 10.57
N TRP A 301 -6.28 -0.69 11.59
CA TRP A 301 -5.73 0.67 11.58
C TRP A 301 -5.52 1.14 13.03
N PHE A 302 -4.93 2.33 13.20
CA PHE A 302 -4.92 3.04 14.48
C PHE A 302 -6.33 3.57 14.77
N GLN A 303 -7.02 2.96 15.74
CA GLN A 303 -8.35 3.42 16.16
C GLN A 303 -8.18 4.52 17.21
N SER A 304 -8.06 5.75 16.75
CA SER A 304 -7.85 6.91 17.61
C SER A 304 -9.04 7.17 18.53
N VAL A 305 -8.75 7.54 19.78
CA VAL A 305 -9.76 8.00 20.75
C VAL A 305 -9.30 9.31 21.33
N LEU A 306 -10.17 10.31 21.32
CA LEU A 306 -9.99 11.60 21.97
C LEU A 306 -10.85 11.71 23.23
N THR A 307 -10.23 12.21 24.30
CA THR A 307 -10.94 12.60 25.53
C THR A 307 -10.54 14.00 25.94
N LEU A 308 -11.50 14.85 26.32
CA LEU A 308 -11.25 16.20 26.80
C LEU A 308 -11.59 16.28 28.29
N TYR A 309 -10.62 16.72 29.09
CA TYR A 309 -10.77 16.97 30.52
C TYR A 309 -10.72 18.46 30.84
N ASN A 310 -11.52 18.91 31.80
CA ASN A 310 -11.43 20.27 32.35
C ASN A 310 -10.37 20.39 33.46
N ALA A 311 -10.19 21.60 34.00
CA ALA A 311 -9.23 21.91 35.06
C ALA A 311 -9.39 21.07 36.35
N LYS A 312 -10.56 20.46 36.58
CA LYS A 312 -10.84 19.58 37.73
C LYS A 312 -10.51 18.11 37.43
N GLY A 313 -10.00 17.81 36.24
CA GLY A 313 -9.78 16.44 35.76
C GLY A 313 -11.07 15.70 35.39
N LYS A 314 -12.19 16.40 35.25
CA LYS A 314 -13.46 15.79 34.83
C LYS A 314 -13.51 15.73 33.31
N GLU A 315 -13.86 14.57 32.77
CA GLU A 315 -14.18 14.40 31.36
C GLU A 315 -15.40 15.26 30.98
N VAL A 316 -15.25 16.04 29.92
CA VAL A 316 -16.29 16.94 29.38
C VAL A 316 -16.68 16.63 27.94
N ALA A 317 -15.86 15.86 27.22
CA ALA A 317 -16.17 15.35 25.88
C ALA A 317 -15.31 14.12 25.55
N PHE A 318 -15.82 13.30 24.62
CA PHE A 318 -15.22 12.06 24.14
C PHE A 318 -15.57 11.87 22.66
N ALA A 319 -14.65 11.34 21.86
CA ALA A 319 -14.88 10.91 20.48
C ALA A 319 -13.92 9.78 20.09
N ASP A 320 -14.41 8.72 19.46
CA ASP A 320 -13.63 7.60 18.94
C ASP A 320 -13.81 7.34 17.43
N ASP A 321 -14.75 8.05 16.82
CA ASP A 321 -14.97 8.13 15.38
C ASP A 321 -15.68 9.47 15.04
N PHE A 322 -15.91 9.70 13.75
CA PHE A 322 -16.82 10.72 13.25
C PHE A 322 -17.76 10.11 12.22
N TYR A 323 -18.94 9.69 12.69
CA TYR A 323 -19.95 8.96 11.93
C TYR A 323 -19.45 7.63 11.36
N ILE A 324 -18.83 7.69 10.18
CA ILE A 324 -18.36 6.53 9.42
C ILE A 324 -16.84 6.57 9.25
N ASN A 325 -16.21 7.69 9.61
CA ASN A 325 -14.77 7.87 9.57
C ASN A 325 -14.18 7.43 10.93
N PRO A 326 -13.28 6.43 10.96
CA PRO A 326 -12.62 5.99 12.19
C PRO A 326 -11.67 7.01 12.82
N ASP A 327 -11.26 8.03 12.07
CA ASP A 327 -10.49 9.13 12.64
C ASP A 327 -11.40 10.02 13.50
N ALA A 328 -11.05 10.15 14.77
CA ALA A 328 -11.88 10.84 15.75
C ALA A 328 -11.95 12.35 15.48
N VAL A 329 -13.16 12.91 15.63
CA VAL A 329 -13.38 14.36 15.57
C VAL A 329 -14.14 14.80 16.80
N LEU A 330 -13.48 15.54 17.68
CA LEU A 330 -14.07 16.08 18.90
C LEU A 330 -14.37 17.57 18.71
N ILE A 331 -15.65 17.92 18.70
CA ILE A 331 -16.12 19.31 18.66
C ILE A 331 -16.74 19.64 20.01
N HIS A 332 -16.23 20.68 20.68
CA HIS A 332 -16.72 21.05 22.01
C HIS A 332 -16.78 22.57 22.21
N GLU A 333 -17.86 23.03 22.85
CA GLU A 333 -17.98 24.41 23.32
C GLU A 333 -17.47 24.50 24.76
N ILE A 334 -16.39 25.25 24.96
CA ILE A 334 -15.80 25.50 26.27
C ILE A 334 -16.81 26.24 27.15
N LYS A 335 -17.07 25.69 28.35
CA LYS A 335 -18.11 26.22 29.26
C LYS A 335 -17.58 27.16 30.33
N GLU A 336 -16.34 27.00 30.74
CA GLU A 336 -15.70 27.82 31.76
C GLU A 336 -14.28 28.17 31.29
N ASP A 337 -13.82 29.38 31.61
CA ASP A 337 -12.41 29.73 31.43
C ASP A 337 -11.54 28.82 32.29
N GLY A 338 -10.44 28.32 31.73
CA GLY A 338 -9.51 27.52 32.52
C GLY A 338 -8.58 26.64 31.69
N GLU A 339 -7.79 25.82 32.39
CA GLU A 339 -6.95 24.81 31.76
C GLU A 339 -7.78 23.58 31.36
N TYR A 340 -7.52 23.07 30.17
CA TYR A 340 -8.08 21.85 29.64
C TYR A 340 -6.97 20.89 29.21
N VAL A 341 -7.25 19.60 29.25
CA VAL A 341 -6.33 18.55 28.79
C VAL A 341 -7.02 17.72 27.71
N LEU A 342 -6.46 17.72 26.51
CA LEU A 342 -6.81 16.80 25.43
C LEU A 342 -5.94 15.55 25.56
N GLU A 343 -6.57 14.38 25.55
CA GLU A 343 -5.93 13.08 25.54
C GLU A 343 -6.17 12.40 24.18
N ILE A 344 -5.14 11.76 23.62
CA ILE A 344 -5.25 10.83 22.49
C ILE A 344 -4.61 9.49 22.83
N ARG A 345 -5.25 8.40 22.40
CA ARG A 345 -4.74 7.03 22.55
C ARG A 345 -5.30 6.11 21.47
N ASP A 346 -4.71 4.93 21.35
CA ASP A 346 -5.35 3.80 20.68
C ASP A 346 -6.46 3.22 21.57
N SER A 347 -7.58 2.84 20.96
CA SER A 347 -8.78 2.36 21.67
C SER A 347 -8.51 1.19 22.62
N ILE A 348 -7.53 0.34 22.25
CA ILE A 348 -7.10 -0.83 23.01
C ILE A 348 -5.59 -0.82 23.34
N TYR A 349 -4.96 0.36 23.36
CA TYR A 349 -3.59 0.58 23.85
C TYR A 349 -2.49 -0.23 23.13
N ARG A 350 -2.67 -0.54 21.83
CA ARG A 350 -1.72 -1.36 21.06
C ARG A 350 -0.37 -0.69 20.88
N GLY A 351 -0.36 0.43 20.16
CA GLY A 351 0.80 1.26 19.80
C GLY A 351 1.92 0.56 19.03
N ARG A 352 2.56 1.29 18.13
CA ARG A 352 3.75 0.89 17.35
C ARG A 352 4.26 2.12 16.62
N GLU A 353 5.48 2.10 16.10
CA GLU A 353 6.04 3.26 15.39
C GLU A 353 5.23 3.71 14.16
N ASP A 354 4.33 2.88 13.62
CA ASP A 354 3.41 3.26 12.54
C ASP A 354 2.01 3.70 13.02
N PHE A 355 1.80 3.86 14.34
CA PHE A 355 0.61 4.50 14.93
C PHE A 355 0.85 6.01 15.03
N VAL A 356 1.12 6.62 13.87
CA VAL A 356 1.34 8.06 13.75
C VAL A 356 -0.01 8.77 13.64
N TYR A 357 -0.12 9.94 14.25
CA TYR A 357 -1.27 10.80 14.12
C TYR A 357 -0.89 12.26 13.87
N ARG A 358 -1.83 13.00 13.31
CA ARG A 358 -1.89 14.46 13.35
C ARG A 358 -3.19 14.90 14.01
N ILE A 359 -3.16 15.92 14.86
CA ILE A 359 -4.38 16.56 15.39
C ILE A 359 -4.38 18.01 14.95
N THR A 360 -5.37 18.41 14.15
CA THR A 360 -5.67 19.81 13.92
C THR A 360 -6.54 20.33 15.06
N ALA A 361 -6.01 21.25 15.87
CA ALA A 361 -6.65 21.75 17.08
C ALA A 361 -6.87 23.26 17.02
N GLY A 362 -8.12 23.70 17.18
CA GLY A 362 -8.45 25.13 17.33
C GLY A 362 -9.89 25.48 17.00
N ALA A 363 -10.20 26.78 17.03
CA ALA A 363 -11.47 27.33 16.57
C ALA A 363 -11.51 27.46 15.04
N LEU A 364 -11.35 26.33 14.34
CA LEU A 364 -11.30 26.27 12.87
C LEU A 364 -12.66 25.83 12.30
N PRO A 365 -12.98 26.23 11.05
CA PRO A 365 -14.15 25.73 10.35
C PRO A 365 -14.09 24.22 10.20
N TYR A 366 -15.20 23.54 10.51
CA TYR A 366 -15.36 22.12 10.24
C TYR A 366 -16.77 21.87 9.71
N VAL A 367 -16.87 21.34 8.49
CA VAL A 367 -18.12 21.05 7.80
C VAL A 367 -18.58 19.65 8.19
N THR A 368 -19.74 19.58 8.84
CA THR A 368 -20.38 18.32 9.25
C THR A 368 -21.43 17.82 8.26
N GLY A 369 -21.85 18.66 7.31
CA GLY A 369 -22.77 18.25 6.25
C GLY A 369 -22.97 19.30 5.18
N ILE A 370 -23.45 18.83 4.03
CA ILE A 370 -23.82 19.63 2.85
C ILE A 370 -25.19 19.16 2.37
N SER A 371 -26.06 20.08 1.96
CA SER A 371 -27.38 19.75 1.41
C SER A 371 -27.80 20.74 0.32
N PRO A 372 -28.21 20.27 -0.87
CA PRO A 372 -28.17 18.88 -1.34
C PRO A 372 -26.73 18.37 -1.46
N ILE A 373 -26.55 17.05 -1.42
CA ILE A 373 -25.22 16.39 -1.57
C ILE A 373 -24.82 16.14 -3.05
N GLY A 374 -25.61 16.66 -4.00
CA GLY A 374 -25.31 16.59 -5.42
C GLY A 374 -26.15 17.55 -6.25
N GLY A 375 -25.85 17.61 -7.54
CA GLY A 375 -26.46 18.53 -8.49
C GLY A 375 -25.98 18.33 -9.93
N PRO A 376 -26.37 19.21 -10.87
CA PRO A 376 -25.93 19.15 -12.26
C PRO A 376 -24.42 19.33 -12.40
N ARG A 377 -23.79 18.60 -13.33
CA ARG A 377 -22.34 18.69 -13.59
C ARG A 377 -21.90 19.90 -14.40
N ASP A 378 -22.83 20.59 -15.04
CA ASP A 378 -22.59 21.73 -15.94
C ASP A 378 -23.32 23.02 -15.49
N ALA A 379 -23.87 23.03 -14.27
CA ALA A 379 -24.57 24.18 -13.72
C ALA A 379 -24.33 24.37 -12.22
N LYS A 380 -24.60 25.59 -11.76
CA LYS A 380 -24.41 25.97 -10.35
C LYS A 380 -25.51 25.38 -9.46
N THR A 381 -25.12 24.86 -8.31
CA THR A 381 -26.02 24.35 -7.27
C THR A 381 -25.84 25.15 -6.00
N ALA A 382 -26.92 25.79 -5.53
CA ALA A 382 -26.93 26.39 -4.20
C ALA A 382 -27.02 25.27 -3.15
N VAL A 383 -26.11 25.30 -2.18
CA VAL A 383 -26.03 24.33 -1.10
C VAL A 383 -26.01 25.03 0.25
N THR A 384 -26.55 24.36 1.26
CA THR A 384 -26.42 24.74 2.66
C THR A 384 -25.36 23.85 3.32
N LEU A 385 -24.36 24.50 3.91
CA LEU A 385 -23.33 23.88 4.73
C LEU A 385 -23.76 23.89 6.20
N ARG A 386 -23.44 22.80 6.89
CA ARG A 386 -23.61 22.64 8.32
C ARG A 386 -22.25 22.38 8.94
N GLY A 387 -22.02 22.88 10.15
CA GLY A 387 -20.71 22.75 10.78
C GLY A 387 -20.51 23.67 11.96
N VAL A 388 -19.26 23.74 12.42
CA VAL A 388 -18.82 24.67 13.45
C VAL A 388 -17.82 25.66 12.88
N ASN A 389 -17.82 26.87 13.45
CA ASN A 389 -16.94 27.98 13.05
C ASN A 389 -16.96 28.30 11.55
N LEU A 390 -18.05 27.96 10.84
CA LEU A 390 -18.16 28.23 9.42
C LEU A 390 -18.28 29.74 9.17
N PRO A 391 -17.50 30.31 8.24
CA PRO A 391 -17.62 31.73 7.90
C PRO A 391 -18.93 32.04 7.17
N PHE A 392 -19.56 31.04 6.55
CA PHE A 392 -20.85 31.11 5.89
C PHE A 392 -21.54 29.74 5.92
N THR A 393 -22.86 29.74 5.79
CA THR A 393 -23.69 28.51 5.74
C THR A 393 -24.34 28.30 4.38
N ASN A 394 -24.34 29.28 3.49
CA ASN A 394 -24.82 29.13 2.12
C ASN A 394 -23.62 29.22 1.18
N TYR A 395 -23.51 28.26 0.27
CA TYR A 395 -22.43 28.18 -0.72
C TYR A 395 -23.02 27.83 -2.09
N THR A 396 -22.25 28.07 -3.15
CA THR A 396 -22.64 27.67 -4.50
C THR A 396 -21.57 26.76 -5.08
N VAL A 397 -21.91 25.49 -5.24
CA VAL A 397 -21.05 24.53 -5.92
C VAL A 397 -21.20 24.74 -7.43
N ALA A 398 -20.08 24.85 -8.13
CA ALA A 398 -20.05 24.97 -9.58
C ALA A 398 -19.12 23.87 -10.12
N PRO A 399 -19.62 22.64 -10.31
CA PRO A 399 -18.84 21.58 -10.90
C PRO A 399 -18.43 21.95 -12.33
N ASP A 400 -17.25 21.50 -12.75
CA ASP A 400 -16.80 21.56 -14.14
C ASP A 400 -16.24 20.18 -14.51
N LEU A 401 -17.15 19.22 -14.71
CA LEU A 401 -16.78 17.85 -15.08
C LEU A 401 -17.24 17.51 -16.50
N SER A 402 -16.38 16.82 -17.24
CA SER A 402 -16.73 16.24 -18.54
C SER A 402 -17.74 15.09 -18.44
N GLU A 403 -17.81 14.43 -17.28
CA GLU A 403 -18.66 13.25 -17.02
C GLU A 403 -19.23 13.30 -15.60
N SER A 404 -20.33 12.58 -15.33
CA SER A 404 -20.90 12.47 -13.98
C SER A 404 -19.91 11.83 -12.99
N GLY A 405 -19.82 12.34 -11.77
CA GLY A 405 -18.89 11.84 -10.79
C GLY A 405 -18.90 12.57 -9.46
N VAL A 406 -18.05 12.10 -8.55
CA VAL A 406 -17.82 12.75 -7.25
C VAL A 406 -16.75 13.84 -7.43
N ILE A 407 -17.01 15.03 -6.88
CA ILE A 407 -16.03 16.10 -6.71
C ILE A 407 -15.67 16.24 -5.23
N LEU A 408 -14.42 16.64 -4.99
CA LEU A 408 -13.92 17.06 -3.68
C LEU A 408 -14.05 18.57 -3.56
N LEU A 409 -14.63 19.05 -2.46
CA LEU A 409 -14.70 20.45 -2.08
C LEU A 409 -13.77 20.67 -0.90
N ASP A 410 -12.53 21.04 -1.19
CA ASP A 410 -11.43 21.25 -0.25
C ASP A 410 -10.95 22.73 -0.19
N GLU A 411 -11.54 23.60 -1.01
CA GLU A 411 -11.28 25.04 -1.05
C GLU A 411 -12.56 25.88 -0.84
N LEU A 412 -13.39 25.49 0.14
CA LEU A 412 -14.60 26.26 0.47
C LEU A 412 -14.25 27.62 1.09
N THR A 413 -13.20 27.68 1.90
CA THR A 413 -12.80 28.90 2.63
C THR A 413 -11.29 29.09 2.61
N GLU A 414 -10.81 30.31 2.86
CA GLU A 414 -9.36 30.56 3.04
C GLU A 414 -8.80 29.92 4.32
N LEU A 415 -9.67 29.58 5.28
CA LEU A 415 -9.29 28.83 6.48
C LEU A 415 -9.29 27.33 6.18
N VAL A 416 -8.38 26.61 6.83
CA VAL A 416 -8.31 25.15 6.75
C VAL A 416 -9.62 24.52 7.25
N HIS A 417 -10.17 23.61 6.46
CA HIS A 417 -11.35 22.81 6.79
C HIS A 417 -11.21 21.38 6.25
N ASN A 418 -12.10 20.48 6.67
CA ASN A 418 -12.14 19.11 6.17
C ASN A 418 -12.70 19.04 4.74
N PRO A 419 -12.27 18.06 3.91
CA PRO A 419 -12.85 17.83 2.59
C PRO A 419 -14.33 17.48 2.67
N VAL A 420 -15.11 17.92 1.67
CA VAL A 420 -16.54 17.62 1.52
C VAL A 420 -16.79 17.03 0.14
N TYR A 421 -17.48 15.89 0.06
CA TYR A 421 -17.81 15.25 -1.22
C TYR A 421 -19.15 15.73 -1.77
N PHE A 422 -19.23 15.89 -3.08
CA PHE A 422 -20.45 16.27 -3.80
C PHE A 422 -20.57 15.48 -5.09
N TYR A 423 -21.76 15.00 -5.45
CA TYR A 423 -21.96 14.26 -6.70
C TYR A 423 -22.56 15.14 -7.81
N ALA A 424 -21.82 15.29 -8.90
CA ALA A 424 -22.22 16.01 -10.09
C ALA A 424 -22.75 15.05 -11.17
N ASP A 425 -23.90 15.33 -11.78
CA ASP A 425 -24.57 14.43 -12.74
C ASP A 425 -25.23 15.15 -13.92
N ASP A 426 -25.67 14.39 -14.94
CA ASP A 426 -26.46 14.87 -16.08
C ASP A 426 -27.98 14.63 -15.92
N LEU A 427 -28.37 14.01 -14.82
CA LEU A 427 -29.77 13.69 -14.55
C LEU A 427 -30.57 14.93 -14.17
N ARG A 428 -31.87 14.90 -14.50
CA ARG A 428 -32.79 15.91 -14.03
C ARG A 428 -32.81 15.92 -12.50
N GLU A 429 -32.49 17.05 -11.91
CA GLU A 429 -32.56 17.25 -10.47
C GLU A 429 -34.00 17.39 -9.96
N VAL A 430 -34.27 16.70 -8.86
CA VAL A 430 -35.52 16.81 -8.12
C VAL A 430 -35.18 16.80 -6.63
N ASN A 431 -35.63 17.83 -5.91
CA ASN A 431 -35.54 17.83 -4.45
C ASN A 431 -36.76 17.13 -3.87
N GLU A 432 -36.55 16.43 -2.77
CA GLU A 432 -37.62 15.83 -1.99
C GLU A 432 -38.67 16.87 -1.57
N ARG A 433 -39.90 16.40 -1.37
CA ARG A 433 -41.01 17.18 -0.83
C ARG A 433 -41.79 16.33 0.16
N GLU A 434 -41.74 16.78 1.40
CA GLU A 434 -42.43 16.15 2.53
C GLU A 434 -43.87 16.67 2.67
N ASP A 435 -44.80 15.90 3.21
CA ASP A 435 -44.68 14.51 3.64
C ASP A 435 -44.80 13.54 2.44
N ASN A 436 -43.90 12.56 2.30
CA ASN A 436 -43.95 11.51 1.28
C ASN A 436 -43.91 10.08 1.89
N ASN A 437 -44.21 9.94 3.18
CA ASN A 437 -44.04 8.71 3.97
C ASN A 437 -44.95 7.51 3.64
N THR A 438 -45.90 7.69 2.72
CA THR A 438 -46.91 6.69 2.39
C THR A 438 -47.16 6.61 0.89
N ILE A 439 -47.66 5.47 0.39
CA ILE A 439 -47.99 5.32 -1.04
C ILE A 439 -48.97 6.39 -1.52
N SER A 440 -49.92 6.81 -0.67
CA SER A 440 -50.86 7.90 -0.98
C SER A 440 -50.21 9.27 -1.10
N ASN A 441 -49.13 9.51 -0.35
CA ASN A 441 -48.39 10.78 -0.37
C ASN A 441 -47.13 10.71 -1.25
N ALA A 442 -46.89 9.60 -1.94
CA ALA A 442 -45.67 9.37 -2.70
C ALA A 442 -45.41 10.50 -3.71
N GLN A 443 -44.19 11.05 -3.68
CA GLN A 443 -43.80 12.15 -4.54
C GLN A 443 -43.67 11.69 -6.00
N ALA A 444 -44.49 12.26 -6.88
CA ALA A 444 -44.43 11.96 -8.31
C ALA A 444 -43.18 12.56 -8.96
N SER A 445 -42.52 11.80 -9.84
CA SER A 445 -41.38 12.27 -10.63
C SER A 445 -41.36 11.70 -12.05
N ILE A 446 -40.42 12.20 -12.86
CA ILE A 446 -40.22 11.83 -14.25
C ILE A 446 -38.88 11.11 -14.36
N PHE A 447 -38.92 9.88 -14.86
CA PHE A 447 -37.73 9.08 -15.17
C PHE A 447 -37.12 9.49 -16.52
N PRO A 448 -35.79 9.61 -16.64
CA PRO A 448 -34.78 9.46 -15.59
C PRO A 448 -34.59 10.74 -14.75
N CYS A 449 -34.21 10.60 -13.48
CA CYS A 449 -33.96 11.74 -12.57
C CYS A 449 -33.00 11.37 -11.43
N ALA A 450 -32.44 12.40 -10.80
CA ALA A 450 -31.74 12.30 -9.53
C ALA A 450 -32.55 13.00 -8.44
N MET A 451 -32.85 12.27 -7.37
CA MET A 451 -33.53 12.76 -6.19
C MET A 451 -32.50 13.15 -5.13
N ASN A 452 -32.57 14.39 -4.64
CA ASN A 452 -31.83 14.81 -3.45
C ASN A 452 -32.81 14.84 -2.28
N GLY A 453 -32.52 14.05 -1.25
CA GLY A 453 -33.38 13.96 -0.06
C GLY A 453 -32.61 13.76 1.24
N ILE A 454 -33.35 13.73 2.34
CA ILE A 454 -32.87 13.61 3.72
C ILE A 454 -33.82 12.69 4.46
N ILE A 455 -33.29 11.61 5.05
CA ILE A 455 -34.05 10.83 6.04
C ILE A 455 -34.16 11.70 7.31
N ASN A 456 -35.20 12.53 7.40
CA ASN A 456 -35.24 13.71 8.26
C ASN A 456 -35.31 13.38 9.75
N LYS A 457 -35.81 12.19 10.10
CA LYS A 457 -35.98 11.71 11.48
C LYS A 457 -35.89 10.17 11.53
N PRO A 458 -35.66 9.58 12.71
CA PRO A 458 -35.73 8.13 12.87
C PRO A 458 -37.05 7.54 12.36
N GLY A 459 -36.97 6.51 11.52
CA GLY A 459 -38.11 5.82 10.92
C GLY A 459 -38.78 6.54 9.75
N ASP A 460 -38.18 7.61 9.22
CA ASP A 460 -38.62 8.30 8.01
C ASP A 460 -38.43 7.43 6.76
N ILE A 461 -39.38 7.49 5.84
CA ILE A 461 -39.46 6.64 4.65
C ILE A 461 -39.82 7.51 3.47
N ASP A 462 -38.91 7.71 2.51
CA ASP A 462 -39.27 8.45 1.31
C ASP A 462 -39.82 7.51 0.24
N ILE A 463 -41.00 7.85 -0.30
CA ILE A 463 -41.63 7.10 -1.39
C ILE A 463 -41.80 7.97 -2.63
N TYR A 464 -41.18 7.54 -3.72
CA TYR A 464 -41.24 8.18 -5.04
C TYR A 464 -42.10 7.37 -6.00
N LYS A 465 -42.96 8.04 -6.76
CA LYS A 465 -43.85 7.44 -7.75
C LYS A 465 -43.41 7.76 -9.17
N LEU A 466 -43.24 6.73 -10.01
CA LEU A 466 -42.83 6.83 -11.40
C LEU A 466 -43.83 6.13 -12.34
N SER A 467 -43.94 6.62 -13.59
CA SER A 467 -44.62 5.91 -14.68
C SER A 467 -43.56 5.30 -15.60
N LEU A 468 -43.50 3.97 -15.67
CA LEU A 468 -42.49 3.23 -16.44
C LEU A 468 -43.14 2.36 -17.53
N LYS A 469 -42.38 2.05 -18.57
CA LYS A 469 -42.82 1.24 -19.72
C LYS A 469 -42.29 -0.18 -19.64
N ALA A 470 -43.06 -1.14 -20.15
CA ALA A 470 -42.63 -2.52 -20.28
C ALA A 470 -41.31 -2.60 -21.08
N GLY A 471 -40.37 -3.42 -20.61
CA GLY A 471 -39.06 -3.59 -21.22
C GLY A 471 -38.01 -2.56 -20.81
N THR A 472 -38.37 -1.45 -20.14
CA THR A 472 -37.39 -0.51 -19.58
C THR A 472 -36.45 -1.24 -18.63
N LYS A 473 -35.14 -1.09 -18.83
CA LYS A 473 -34.11 -1.49 -17.87
C LYS A 473 -33.98 -0.37 -16.84
N PHE A 474 -34.55 -0.56 -15.66
CA PHE A 474 -34.54 0.42 -14.58
C PHE A 474 -33.37 0.14 -13.63
N VAL A 475 -32.63 1.19 -13.27
CA VAL A 475 -31.59 1.19 -12.24
C VAL A 475 -31.91 2.29 -11.24
N ALA A 476 -31.85 1.97 -9.95
CA ALA A 476 -31.88 2.94 -8.87
C ALA A 476 -30.66 2.72 -7.96
N GLU A 477 -29.85 3.75 -7.76
CA GLU A 477 -28.60 3.71 -7.00
C GLU A 477 -28.54 4.88 -6.03
N VAL A 478 -28.20 4.60 -4.78
CA VAL A 478 -28.02 5.61 -3.73
C VAL A 478 -26.55 6.01 -3.65
N TYR A 479 -26.29 7.31 -3.59
CA TYR A 479 -25.04 7.88 -3.13
C TYR A 479 -25.30 8.59 -1.82
N ALA A 480 -24.84 8.00 -0.71
CA ALA A 480 -24.86 8.63 0.60
C ALA A 480 -23.57 8.28 1.34
N ARG A 481 -23.34 6.99 1.59
CA ARG A 481 -22.14 6.47 2.27
C ARG A 481 -20.87 6.86 1.53
N ARG A 482 -20.88 6.75 0.20
CA ARG A 482 -19.76 7.17 -0.67
C ARG A 482 -19.50 8.68 -0.68
N LEU A 483 -20.43 9.48 -0.16
CA LEU A 483 -20.31 10.94 -0.05
C LEU A 483 -20.11 11.40 1.40
N GLY A 484 -19.88 10.47 2.34
CA GLY A 484 -19.65 10.79 3.75
C GLY A 484 -20.92 10.88 4.61
N ALA A 485 -22.11 10.69 4.05
CA ALA A 485 -23.35 10.72 4.81
C ALA A 485 -23.55 9.41 5.60
N PRO A 486 -24.12 9.46 6.82
CA PRO A 486 -24.25 8.31 7.71
C PRO A 486 -25.43 7.37 7.36
N VAL A 487 -26.04 7.53 6.19
CA VAL A 487 -27.20 6.72 5.76
C VAL A 487 -26.74 5.28 5.54
N ASP A 488 -27.51 4.34 6.09
CA ASP A 488 -27.47 2.92 5.77
C ASP A 488 -28.69 2.62 4.91
N SER A 489 -28.56 2.82 3.60
CA SER A 489 -29.74 2.90 2.73
C SER A 489 -30.40 1.54 2.50
N MET A 490 -31.72 1.53 2.32
CA MET A 490 -32.45 0.37 1.84
C MET A 490 -33.44 0.79 0.74
N LEU A 491 -33.20 0.32 -0.47
CA LEU A 491 -34.10 0.51 -1.61
C LEU A 491 -35.09 -0.64 -1.77
N LYS A 492 -36.33 -0.29 -2.13
CA LYS A 492 -37.39 -1.24 -2.52
C LYS A 492 -38.20 -0.69 -3.69
N LEU A 493 -38.36 -1.48 -4.75
CA LEU A 493 -39.22 -1.19 -5.89
C LEU A 493 -40.49 -2.04 -5.83
N THR A 494 -41.65 -1.41 -5.89
CA THR A 494 -42.95 -2.11 -5.97
C THR A 494 -43.79 -1.67 -7.16
N ASP A 495 -44.64 -2.56 -7.67
CA ASP A 495 -45.71 -2.19 -8.60
C ASP A 495 -46.90 -1.51 -7.89
N ALA A 496 -47.92 -1.12 -8.65
CA ALA A 496 -49.13 -0.50 -8.13
C ALA A 496 -49.99 -1.38 -7.21
N ARG A 497 -49.76 -2.71 -7.20
CA ARG A 497 -50.44 -3.67 -6.33
C ARG A 497 -49.66 -3.91 -5.03
N GLY A 498 -48.48 -3.32 -4.89
CA GLY A 498 -47.56 -3.57 -3.77
C GLY A 498 -46.66 -4.79 -3.97
N THR A 499 -46.66 -5.41 -5.15
CA THR A 499 -45.74 -6.51 -5.47
C THR A 499 -44.31 -5.99 -5.49
N VAL A 500 -43.44 -6.56 -4.68
CA VAL A 500 -42.01 -6.20 -4.67
C VAL A 500 -41.32 -6.79 -5.89
N LEU A 501 -40.67 -5.94 -6.68
CA LEU A 501 -39.91 -6.33 -7.86
C LEU A 501 -38.40 -6.40 -7.61
N ALA A 502 -37.88 -5.56 -6.71
CA ALA A 502 -36.49 -5.56 -6.31
C ALA A 502 -36.33 -4.93 -4.93
N THR A 503 -35.33 -5.38 -4.18
CA THR A 503 -34.91 -4.80 -2.90
C THR A 503 -33.41 -4.98 -2.74
N ASN A 504 -32.74 -4.01 -2.14
CA ASN A 504 -31.32 -4.08 -1.78
C ASN A 504 -31.03 -3.05 -0.68
N ASP A 505 -30.21 -3.42 0.28
CA ASP A 505 -29.63 -2.57 1.32
C ASP A 505 -28.18 -2.20 0.99
N ASP A 506 -27.35 -3.19 0.65
CA ASP A 506 -25.92 -2.96 0.40
C ASP A 506 -25.49 -3.32 -1.03
N THR A 507 -24.68 -2.45 -1.65
CA THR A 507 -23.92 -2.78 -2.86
C THR A 507 -22.41 -2.54 -2.68
N VAL A 508 -21.62 -3.57 -2.95
CA VAL A 508 -20.16 -3.49 -2.85
C VAL A 508 -19.60 -2.76 -4.06
N ASP A 509 -18.91 -1.66 -3.82
CA ASP A 509 -18.12 -0.95 -4.82
C ASP A 509 -16.64 -1.24 -4.58
N SER A 510 -16.09 -2.23 -5.27
CA SER A 510 -14.67 -2.62 -5.16
C SER A 510 -13.70 -1.49 -5.54
N SER A 511 -14.21 -0.40 -6.10
CA SER A 511 -13.42 0.78 -6.38
C SER A 511 -13.18 1.67 -5.16
N MET A 512 -13.97 1.51 -4.10
CA MET A 512 -13.89 2.35 -2.90
C MET A 512 -13.03 1.71 -1.82
N GLY A 513 -11.72 1.53 -2.07
CA GLY A 513 -10.80 0.81 -1.17
C GLY A 513 -10.66 1.38 0.25
N LEU A 514 -11.10 2.61 0.51
CA LEU A 514 -11.13 3.22 1.86
C LEU A 514 -12.47 3.04 2.59
N THR A 515 -13.51 2.59 1.88
CA THR A 515 -14.82 2.31 2.45
C THR A 515 -14.87 0.85 2.90
N THR A 516 -14.90 0.61 4.22
CA THR A 516 -14.98 -0.75 4.78
C THR A 516 -16.42 -1.23 5.00
N HIS A 517 -17.39 -0.31 4.96
CA HIS A 517 -18.80 -0.56 5.17
C HIS A 517 -19.63 0.03 4.02
N HIS A 518 -19.93 -0.78 3.00
CA HIS A 518 -20.62 -0.36 1.78
C HIS A 518 -22.15 -0.37 1.96
N ALA A 519 -22.71 0.71 2.53
CA ALA A 519 -24.14 0.82 2.88
C ALA A 519 -25.01 1.62 1.89
N ASP A 520 -24.50 1.78 0.67
CA ASP A 520 -25.25 2.38 -0.43
C ASP A 520 -25.99 1.27 -1.18
N SER A 521 -27.29 1.41 -1.40
CA SER A 521 -28.08 0.41 -2.12
C SER A 521 -28.06 0.63 -3.64
N LEU A 522 -28.18 -0.46 -4.39
CA LEU A 522 -28.41 -0.47 -5.83
C LEU A 522 -29.41 -1.57 -6.20
N ILE A 523 -30.46 -1.20 -6.94
CA ILE A 523 -31.39 -2.16 -7.55
C ILE A 523 -31.40 -2.02 -9.07
N THR A 524 -31.54 -3.16 -9.76
CA THR A 524 -31.78 -3.22 -11.21
C THR A 524 -33.01 -4.07 -11.48
N CYS A 525 -33.90 -3.63 -12.37
CA CYS A 525 -35.13 -4.35 -12.72
C CYS A 525 -35.48 -4.15 -14.20
N THR A 526 -35.94 -5.20 -14.88
CA THR A 526 -36.61 -5.04 -16.18
C THR A 526 -38.10 -4.89 -15.92
N ILE A 527 -38.65 -3.74 -16.31
CA ILE A 527 -40.06 -3.42 -16.04
C ILE A 527 -40.98 -4.37 -16.83
N PRO A 528 -41.86 -5.13 -16.16
CA PRO A 528 -42.61 -6.20 -16.81
C PRO A 528 -43.79 -5.70 -17.64
N VAL A 529 -44.46 -4.64 -17.19
CA VAL A 529 -45.66 -4.09 -17.82
C VAL A 529 -45.64 -2.57 -17.73
N ASP A 530 -46.35 -1.90 -18.64
CA ASP A 530 -46.61 -0.47 -18.51
C ASP A 530 -47.37 -0.19 -17.21
N GLY A 531 -46.92 0.79 -16.42
CA GLY A 531 -47.64 1.10 -15.20
C GLY A 531 -46.97 2.10 -14.28
N THR A 532 -47.61 2.27 -13.13
CA THR A 532 -47.09 3.02 -11.99
C THR A 532 -46.24 2.10 -11.12
N TYR A 533 -45.08 2.61 -10.71
CA TYR A 533 -44.15 1.96 -9.81
C TYR A 533 -43.78 2.91 -8.67
N TYR A 534 -43.43 2.33 -7.52
CA TYR A 534 -43.01 3.05 -6.33
C TYR A 534 -41.59 2.64 -5.95
N VAL A 535 -40.72 3.62 -5.74
CA VAL A 535 -39.37 3.44 -5.22
C VAL A 535 -39.38 3.98 -3.80
N THR A 536 -39.13 3.09 -2.84
CA THR A 536 -39.00 3.43 -1.42
C THR A 536 -37.52 3.45 -1.06
N ILE A 537 -37.10 4.48 -0.34
CA ILE A 537 -35.81 4.54 0.37
C ILE A 537 -36.06 4.79 1.86
N LYS A 538 -35.26 4.17 2.71
CA LYS A 538 -35.21 4.42 4.15
C LYS A 538 -33.83 4.09 4.68
N ASP A 539 -33.57 4.43 5.94
CA ASP A 539 -32.42 3.90 6.67
C ASP A 539 -32.73 2.49 7.23
N MET A 540 -31.85 1.52 6.99
CA MET A 540 -32.02 0.11 7.38
C MET A 540 -32.03 -0.06 8.90
N GLN A 541 -31.33 0.81 9.63
CA GLN A 541 -31.29 0.84 11.10
C GLN A 541 -32.37 1.76 11.70
N ASN A 542 -33.29 2.28 10.87
CA ASN A 542 -34.35 3.21 11.28
C ASN A 542 -33.81 4.53 11.89
N LYS A 543 -32.57 4.92 11.57
CA LYS A 543 -32.00 6.20 11.97
C LYS A 543 -32.48 7.32 11.04
N GLY A 544 -32.14 8.56 11.40
CA GLY A 544 -32.46 9.75 10.62
C GLY A 544 -32.08 11.03 11.35
N GLY A 545 -32.05 12.13 10.63
CA GLY A 545 -31.68 13.46 11.10
C GLY A 545 -31.17 14.33 9.96
N GLU A 546 -30.91 15.61 10.24
CA GLU A 546 -30.57 16.63 9.22
C GLU A 546 -29.29 16.34 8.40
N LEU A 547 -28.49 15.35 8.80
CA LEU A 547 -27.26 14.93 8.12
C LEU A 547 -27.43 13.65 7.28
N TYR A 548 -28.57 12.97 7.38
CA TYR A 548 -28.89 11.73 6.64
C TYR A 548 -29.32 12.04 5.20
N ASN A 549 -28.53 12.88 4.54
CA ASN A 549 -28.73 13.26 3.15
C ASN A 549 -28.42 12.06 2.25
N TYR A 550 -29.18 11.91 1.18
CA TYR A 550 -28.92 10.95 0.13
C TYR A 550 -29.15 11.57 -1.24
N ARG A 551 -28.47 11.01 -2.24
CA ARG A 551 -28.76 11.23 -3.64
C ARG A 551 -29.17 9.91 -4.28
N LEU A 552 -30.43 9.81 -4.68
CA LEU A 552 -30.99 8.62 -5.34
C LEU A 552 -31.05 8.86 -6.84
N ARG A 553 -30.17 8.19 -7.59
CA ARG A 553 -30.13 8.23 -9.05
C ARG A 553 -31.04 7.16 -9.62
N MET A 554 -32.02 7.55 -10.44
CA MET A 554 -32.94 6.64 -11.13
C MET A 554 -32.81 6.82 -12.64
N ASN A 555 -32.18 5.85 -13.31
CA ASN A 555 -31.87 5.92 -14.74
C ASN A 555 -31.89 4.52 -15.40
N THR A 556 -31.56 4.45 -16.70
CA THR A 556 -31.18 3.20 -17.37
C THR A 556 -29.73 2.84 -17.07
N PRO A 557 -29.33 1.57 -17.23
CA PRO A 557 -27.93 1.17 -17.10
C PRO A 557 -27.02 2.07 -17.95
N GLN A 558 -25.90 2.48 -17.37
CA GLN A 558 -24.82 3.21 -18.03
C GLN A 558 -23.61 2.28 -18.07
N PRO A 559 -23.45 1.47 -19.14
CA PRO A 559 -22.37 0.50 -19.22
C PRO A 559 -21.03 1.23 -19.25
N ASP A 560 -20.12 0.87 -18.35
CA ASP A 560 -18.78 1.47 -18.28
C ASP A 560 -17.80 0.58 -17.49
N PHE A 561 -16.52 0.97 -17.41
CA PHE A 561 -15.52 0.31 -16.58
C PHE A 561 -14.55 1.30 -15.93
N LYS A 562 -14.08 0.98 -14.74
CA LYS A 562 -12.97 1.66 -14.06
C LYS A 562 -11.79 0.71 -13.92
N LEU A 563 -10.59 1.27 -13.99
CA LEU A 563 -9.34 0.51 -13.91
C LEU A 563 -8.50 0.95 -12.72
N ARG A 564 -7.84 -0.01 -12.07
CA ARG A 564 -6.73 0.23 -11.14
C ARG A 564 -5.53 -0.63 -11.47
N VAL A 565 -4.34 -0.17 -11.11
CA VAL A 565 -3.11 -0.96 -11.22
C VAL A 565 -2.39 -1.07 -9.87
N THR A 566 -2.00 -2.29 -9.49
CA THR A 566 -1.18 -2.56 -8.30
C THR A 566 0.11 -3.32 -8.62
N PRO A 567 1.23 -3.03 -7.93
CA PRO A 567 1.42 -1.90 -7.01
C PRO A 567 1.53 -0.56 -7.76
N SER A 568 1.45 0.57 -7.05
CA SER A 568 1.56 1.93 -7.63
C SER A 568 3.00 2.30 -7.98
N SER A 569 3.99 1.57 -7.44
CA SER A 569 5.40 1.83 -7.72
C SER A 569 6.15 0.55 -8.05
N VAL A 570 6.92 0.57 -9.14
CA VAL A 570 7.57 -0.62 -9.68
C VAL A 570 9.01 -0.34 -10.10
N SER A 571 9.86 -1.35 -9.99
CA SER A 571 11.29 -1.27 -10.34
C SER A 571 11.61 -2.28 -11.44
N VAL A 572 11.65 -1.83 -12.70
CA VAL A 572 11.93 -2.70 -13.86
C VAL A 572 13.43 -2.73 -14.12
N PRO A 573 14.11 -3.89 -14.09
CA PRO A 573 15.50 -3.96 -14.53
C PRO A 573 15.62 -3.62 -16.02
N ARG A 574 16.66 -2.88 -16.42
CA ARG A 574 16.92 -2.61 -17.85
C ARG A 574 17.15 -3.92 -18.61
N GLY A 575 16.31 -4.24 -19.59
CA GLY A 575 16.31 -5.54 -20.28
C GLY A 575 15.54 -6.64 -19.56
N GLY A 576 14.87 -6.30 -18.45
CA GLY A 576 14.07 -7.19 -17.62
C GLY A 576 12.57 -6.95 -17.78
N THR A 577 11.80 -7.68 -16.99
CA THR A 577 10.33 -7.65 -16.98
C THR A 577 9.84 -7.88 -15.56
N LEU A 578 8.73 -7.23 -15.18
CA LEU A 578 8.04 -7.48 -13.93
C LEU A 578 6.52 -7.53 -14.14
N PRO A 579 5.78 -8.25 -13.28
CA PRO A 579 4.34 -8.30 -13.32
C PRO A 579 3.68 -7.16 -12.54
N VAL A 580 2.55 -6.67 -13.05
CA VAL A 580 1.60 -5.79 -12.33
C VAL A 580 0.18 -6.36 -12.49
N THR A 581 -0.70 -6.04 -11.55
CA THR A 581 -2.11 -6.46 -11.62
C THR A 581 -2.97 -5.29 -12.02
N VAL A 582 -3.79 -5.46 -13.06
CA VAL A 582 -4.85 -4.53 -13.43
C VAL A 582 -6.18 -5.06 -12.90
N HIS A 583 -6.86 -4.26 -12.09
CA HIS A 583 -8.18 -4.54 -11.54
C HIS A 583 -9.22 -3.77 -12.34
N VAL A 584 -10.34 -4.43 -12.65
CA VAL A 584 -11.43 -3.86 -13.44
C VAL A 584 -12.72 -3.90 -12.63
N THR A 585 -13.30 -2.73 -12.41
CA THR A 585 -14.67 -2.60 -11.90
C THR A 585 -15.58 -2.30 -13.08
N ARG A 586 -16.55 -3.18 -13.36
CA ARG A 586 -17.49 -3.03 -14.47
C ARG A 586 -18.82 -2.51 -13.95
N HIS A 587 -19.40 -1.53 -14.63
CA HIS A 587 -20.66 -0.87 -14.25
C HIS A 587 -21.71 -1.01 -15.35
N GLY A 588 -22.98 -0.83 -14.99
CA GLY A 588 -24.11 -0.78 -15.93
C GLY A 588 -24.29 -2.04 -16.79
N GLY A 589 -23.79 -3.19 -16.34
CA GLY A 589 -23.85 -4.45 -17.08
C GLY A 589 -22.82 -4.61 -18.19
N PHE A 590 -21.82 -3.72 -18.29
CA PHE A 590 -20.74 -3.86 -19.26
C PHE A 590 -19.90 -5.12 -19.02
N ASP A 591 -19.82 -6.02 -19.99
CA ASP A 591 -19.02 -7.25 -19.92
C ASP A 591 -17.93 -7.34 -21.00
N GLY A 592 -17.79 -6.30 -21.83
CA GLY A 592 -16.92 -6.29 -23.01
C GLY A 592 -15.42 -6.43 -22.72
N ALA A 593 -14.66 -6.79 -23.77
CA ALA A 593 -13.19 -6.84 -23.67
C ALA A 593 -12.58 -5.43 -23.59
N ILE A 594 -11.52 -5.29 -22.80
CA ILE A 594 -10.75 -4.05 -22.61
C ILE A 594 -9.32 -4.31 -23.06
N THR A 595 -8.79 -3.46 -23.94
CA THR A 595 -7.41 -3.52 -24.43
C THR A 595 -6.56 -2.49 -23.69
N LEU A 596 -5.50 -2.94 -23.05
CA LEU A 596 -4.57 -2.13 -22.28
C LEU A 596 -3.39 -1.68 -23.14
N SER A 597 -3.01 -0.42 -22.98
CA SER A 597 -1.88 0.21 -23.65
C SER A 597 -1.10 1.08 -22.66
N LEU A 598 0.10 1.53 -23.06
CA LEU A 598 0.90 2.49 -22.30
C LEU A 598 0.89 3.84 -23.00
N THR A 599 0.60 4.90 -22.26
CA THR A 599 0.81 6.29 -22.66
C THR A 599 1.80 6.96 -21.71
N ASN A 600 2.36 8.12 -22.09
CA ASN A 600 3.44 8.78 -21.33
C ASN A 600 4.66 7.86 -21.07
N ALA A 601 4.93 6.95 -22.00
CA ALA A 601 5.98 5.95 -21.90
C ALA A 601 6.87 5.98 -23.16
N PRO A 602 8.20 5.82 -23.02
CA PRO A 602 9.06 5.62 -24.18
C PRO A 602 8.78 4.26 -24.83
N LYS A 603 9.04 4.12 -26.14
CA LYS A 603 8.83 2.86 -26.90
C LYS A 603 9.63 1.68 -26.35
N GLU A 604 10.69 1.96 -25.61
CA GLU A 604 11.53 0.99 -24.91
C GLU A 604 10.83 0.35 -23.70
N LEU A 605 9.69 0.89 -23.25
CA LEU A 605 8.84 0.32 -22.22
C LEU A 605 7.58 -0.27 -22.87
N THR A 606 7.32 -1.56 -22.66
CA THR A 606 6.18 -2.26 -23.27
C THR A 606 5.33 -2.97 -22.22
N ILE A 607 4.04 -3.13 -22.54
CA ILE A 607 3.09 -3.95 -21.78
C ILE A 607 2.78 -5.23 -22.57
N SER A 608 2.80 -6.37 -21.91
CA SER A 608 2.42 -7.67 -22.48
C SER A 608 1.26 -8.28 -21.70
N GLY A 609 0.40 -9.04 -22.38
CA GLY A 609 -0.79 -9.62 -21.76
C GLY A 609 -1.97 -8.67 -21.62
N GLY A 610 -1.95 -7.51 -22.30
CA GLY A 610 -2.87 -6.39 -22.09
C GLY A 610 -4.29 -6.54 -22.64
N ILE A 611 -4.92 -7.73 -22.62
CA ILE A 611 -6.33 -7.86 -23.04
C ILE A 611 -7.14 -8.45 -21.88
N VAL A 612 -7.90 -7.60 -21.20
CA VAL A 612 -8.90 -8.04 -20.22
C VAL A 612 -10.11 -8.56 -20.98
N ARG A 613 -10.34 -9.87 -20.90
CA ARG A 613 -11.45 -10.53 -21.59
C ARG A 613 -12.75 -10.42 -20.78
N PHE A 614 -13.84 -10.84 -21.41
CA PHE A 614 -15.18 -10.86 -20.83
C PHE A 614 -15.21 -11.55 -19.45
N ASN A 615 -15.97 -10.98 -18.51
CA ASN A 615 -16.19 -11.51 -17.16
C ASN A 615 -14.91 -11.75 -16.34
N ASN A 616 -13.78 -11.14 -16.72
CA ASN A 616 -12.59 -11.08 -15.87
C ASN A 616 -12.44 -9.66 -15.30
N ASN A 617 -12.27 -9.61 -13.97
CA ASN A 617 -12.14 -8.37 -13.19
C ASN A 617 -10.71 -8.16 -12.66
N THR A 618 -9.80 -9.09 -12.89
CA THR A 618 -8.39 -8.98 -12.48
C THR A 618 -7.49 -9.63 -13.52
N LEU A 619 -6.47 -8.89 -13.98
CA LEU A 619 -5.54 -9.38 -14.98
C LEU A 619 -4.10 -9.11 -14.57
N ARG A 620 -3.31 -10.18 -14.45
CA ARG A 620 -1.86 -10.07 -14.32
C ARG A 620 -1.25 -9.78 -15.68
N VAL A 621 -0.60 -8.63 -15.83
CA VAL A 621 0.11 -8.21 -17.04
C VAL A 621 1.58 -7.98 -16.69
N THR A 622 2.44 -7.81 -17.69
CA THR A 622 3.87 -7.55 -17.43
C THR A 622 4.35 -6.30 -18.13
N LEU A 623 5.19 -5.54 -17.44
CA LEU A 623 5.93 -4.40 -17.99
C LEU A 623 7.38 -4.81 -18.28
N SER A 624 7.85 -4.53 -19.49
CA SER A 624 9.20 -4.87 -19.94
C SER A 624 9.96 -3.62 -20.35
N ALA A 625 11.17 -3.46 -19.83
CA ALA A 625 12.05 -2.35 -20.21
C ALA A 625 13.16 -2.87 -21.12
N ALA A 626 13.40 -2.23 -22.27
CA ALA A 626 14.47 -2.62 -23.18
C ALA A 626 15.85 -2.32 -22.56
N PRO A 627 16.92 -3.06 -22.91
CA PRO A 627 18.25 -2.77 -22.39
C PRO A 627 18.80 -1.38 -22.74
N THR A 628 18.24 -0.76 -23.79
CA THR A 628 18.63 0.55 -24.32
C THR A 628 17.88 1.72 -23.70
N ILE A 629 16.90 1.47 -22.83
CA ILE A 629 16.20 2.54 -22.12
C ILE A 629 17.26 3.37 -21.36
N THR A 630 17.17 4.69 -21.43
CA THR A 630 18.13 5.62 -20.82
C THR A 630 17.56 6.33 -19.61
N THR A 631 16.24 6.58 -19.60
CA THR A 631 15.55 7.20 -18.47
C THR A 631 15.61 6.28 -17.24
N ASN A 632 15.86 6.87 -16.07
CA ASN A 632 15.87 6.16 -14.79
C ASN A 632 14.51 6.15 -14.10
N GLN A 633 13.68 7.19 -14.30
CA GLN A 633 12.39 7.36 -13.63
C GLN A 633 11.33 7.78 -14.65
N LEU A 634 10.15 7.16 -14.57
CA LEU A 634 9.02 7.36 -15.46
C LEU A 634 7.72 7.38 -14.66
N MET A 635 6.71 8.07 -15.20
CA MET A 635 5.33 8.05 -14.71
C MET A 635 4.38 7.65 -15.86
N PRO A 636 4.48 6.42 -16.37
CA PRO A 636 3.64 6.00 -17.49
C PRO A 636 2.19 5.83 -17.03
N HIS A 637 1.23 5.94 -17.94
CA HIS A 637 -0.16 5.59 -17.66
C HIS A 637 -0.50 4.28 -18.37
N ILE A 638 -1.19 3.38 -17.66
CA ILE A 638 -1.86 2.24 -18.30
C ILE A 638 -3.26 2.72 -18.70
N VAL A 639 -3.58 2.66 -19.98
CA VAL A 639 -4.89 3.09 -20.52
C VAL A 639 -5.62 1.86 -21.03
N GLY A 640 -6.86 1.65 -20.57
CA GLY A 640 -7.74 0.64 -21.14
C GLY A 640 -8.76 1.24 -22.09
N THR A 641 -8.94 0.59 -23.22
CA THR A 641 -9.88 1.00 -24.27
C THR A 641 -10.87 -0.12 -24.56
N ALA A 642 -12.15 0.20 -24.65
CA ALA A 642 -13.20 -0.75 -25.01
C ALA A 642 -14.27 -0.13 -25.92
N MET A 643 -15.02 -1.00 -26.60
CA MET A 643 -16.21 -0.59 -27.34
C MET A 643 -17.44 -0.71 -26.44
N ILE A 644 -18.15 0.39 -26.23
CA ILE A 644 -19.38 0.48 -25.44
C ILE A 644 -20.44 1.14 -26.32
N ASP A 645 -21.55 0.44 -26.55
CA ASP A 645 -22.67 0.93 -27.39
C ASP A 645 -22.23 1.50 -28.76
N GLY A 646 -21.23 0.86 -29.36
CA GLY A 646 -20.67 1.26 -30.67
C GLY A 646 -19.70 2.44 -30.64
N ARG A 647 -19.35 2.96 -29.45
CA ARG A 647 -18.35 4.02 -29.25
C ARG A 647 -17.10 3.47 -28.57
N GLU A 648 -15.95 4.04 -28.90
CA GLU A 648 -14.70 3.75 -28.19
C GLU A 648 -14.65 4.59 -26.90
N VAL A 649 -14.43 3.94 -25.77
CA VAL A 649 -14.29 4.55 -24.44
C VAL A 649 -12.94 4.17 -23.87
N SER A 650 -12.23 5.14 -23.30
CA SER A 650 -10.89 4.96 -22.76
C SER A 650 -10.77 5.52 -21.35
N HIS A 651 -10.21 4.73 -20.44
CA HIS A 651 -9.96 5.11 -19.05
C HIS A 651 -8.51 4.85 -18.65
N ILE A 652 -7.91 5.81 -17.94
CA ILE A 652 -6.60 5.63 -17.30
C ILE A 652 -6.80 4.74 -16.07
N ALA A 653 -5.94 3.74 -15.90
CA ALA A 653 -5.90 2.95 -14.68
C ALA A 653 -5.34 3.77 -13.52
N LEU A 654 -6.15 3.96 -12.49
CA LEU A 654 -5.72 4.64 -11.27
C LEU A 654 -4.64 3.80 -10.56
N PRO A 655 -3.46 4.38 -10.25
CA PRO A 655 -2.46 3.69 -9.44
C PRO A 655 -3.03 3.34 -8.07
N ALA A 656 -2.62 2.21 -7.50
CA ALA A 656 -3.08 1.79 -6.20
C ALA A 656 -2.10 0.84 -5.49
N GLU A 657 -2.22 0.73 -4.18
CA GLU A 657 -1.63 -0.34 -3.39
C GLU A 657 -2.68 -1.37 -2.99
N ASP A 658 -2.26 -2.64 -2.93
CA ASP A 658 -3.09 -3.74 -2.42
C ASP A 658 -2.79 -3.93 -0.93
N MET A 659 -3.53 -3.22 -0.08
CA MET A 659 -3.29 -3.12 1.35
C MET A 659 -4.12 -4.15 2.13
N MET A 660 -3.50 -4.77 3.14
CA MET A 660 -4.18 -5.72 4.02
C MET A 660 -4.68 -5.04 5.30
N GLN A 661 -5.96 -5.18 5.58
CA GLN A 661 -6.60 -4.80 6.83
C GLN A 661 -6.59 -5.98 7.80
N ALA A 662 -5.93 -5.79 8.95
CA ALA A 662 -5.69 -6.86 9.90
C ALA A 662 -5.17 -8.11 9.15
N PHE A 663 -5.63 -9.32 9.49
CA PHE A 663 -4.97 -10.54 9.03
C PHE A 663 -5.39 -11.08 7.65
N ALA A 664 -6.40 -10.53 6.98
CA ALA A 664 -6.98 -11.21 5.79
C ALA A 664 -7.66 -10.31 4.74
N TYR A 665 -8.31 -9.22 5.15
CA TYR A 665 -9.09 -8.42 4.20
C TYR A 665 -8.16 -7.56 3.35
N ARG A 666 -8.37 -7.51 2.04
CA ARG A 666 -7.51 -6.75 1.12
C ARG A 666 -8.30 -5.67 0.41
N HIS A 667 -7.67 -4.51 0.29
CA HIS A 667 -8.27 -3.29 -0.24
C HIS A 667 -7.36 -2.68 -1.30
N ILE A 668 -7.95 -2.28 -2.42
CA ILE A 668 -7.22 -1.59 -3.48
C ILE A 668 -7.29 -0.09 -3.20
N VAL A 669 -6.27 0.45 -2.52
CA VAL A 669 -6.22 1.84 -2.06
C VAL A 669 -5.56 2.71 -3.12
N PRO A 670 -6.25 3.73 -3.66
CA PRO A 670 -5.71 4.60 -4.70
C PRO A 670 -4.43 5.33 -4.27
N SER A 671 -3.62 5.64 -5.27
CA SER A 671 -2.43 6.47 -5.18
C SER A 671 -2.42 7.48 -6.33
N GLU A 672 -1.79 8.63 -6.13
CA GLU A 672 -1.77 9.75 -7.07
C GLU A 672 -1.03 9.38 -8.37
N ASN A 673 0.13 8.73 -8.26
CA ASN A 673 1.03 8.53 -9.39
C ASN A 673 1.51 7.07 -9.54
N PHE A 674 1.56 6.57 -10.78
CA PHE A 674 2.18 5.28 -11.09
C PHE A 674 3.67 5.48 -11.39
N TYR A 675 4.53 5.17 -10.42
CA TYR A 675 5.97 5.38 -10.55
C TYR A 675 6.72 4.15 -11.03
N LEU A 676 7.56 4.33 -12.04
CA LEU A 676 8.42 3.29 -12.56
C LEU A 676 9.88 3.74 -12.52
N THR A 677 10.72 2.97 -11.81
CA THR A 677 12.18 3.15 -11.86
C THR A 677 12.83 2.07 -12.70
N CYS A 678 13.80 2.44 -13.53
CA CYS A 678 14.63 1.52 -14.28
C CYS A 678 15.91 1.24 -13.50
N VAL A 679 16.01 0.05 -12.92
CA VAL A 679 17.18 -0.36 -12.12
C VAL A 679 18.25 -1.02 -12.98
N ALA A 680 19.43 -1.25 -12.39
CA ALA A 680 20.59 -1.79 -13.06
C ALA A 680 20.27 -3.04 -13.90
N ARG A 681 20.96 -3.16 -15.03
CA ARG A 681 20.76 -4.23 -16.00
C ARG A 681 21.23 -5.59 -15.44
N PRO A 682 20.42 -6.67 -15.51
CA PRO A 682 20.93 -8.01 -15.29
C PRO A 682 21.94 -8.37 -16.39
N ARG A 683 23.05 -9.02 -16.01
CA ARG A 683 24.14 -9.35 -16.96
C ARG A 683 23.70 -10.31 -18.07
N ALA A 684 22.70 -11.15 -17.81
CA ALA A 684 22.01 -11.95 -18.82
C ALA A 684 20.49 -11.90 -18.61
N ALA A 685 19.72 -11.92 -19.69
CA ALA A 685 18.25 -12.02 -19.65
C ALA A 685 17.80 -13.25 -20.43
N LEU A 686 16.90 -14.06 -19.85
CA LEU A 686 16.23 -15.14 -20.56
C LEU A 686 14.95 -14.59 -21.21
N MET A 687 14.61 -15.12 -22.38
CA MET A 687 13.38 -14.83 -23.09
C MET A 687 12.75 -16.11 -23.62
N ILE A 688 11.42 -16.15 -23.63
CA ILE A 688 10.67 -17.20 -24.33
C ILE A 688 10.65 -16.87 -25.83
N ASP A 689 11.07 -17.81 -26.66
CA ASP A 689 11.07 -17.66 -28.11
C ASP A 689 9.71 -18.05 -28.69
N THR A 690 8.82 -17.08 -28.80
CA THR A 690 7.52 -17.24 -29.44
C THR A 690 7.17 -16.01 -30.28
N SER A 691 6.61 -16.25 -31.46
CA SER A 691 6.00 -15.21 -32.31
C SER A 691 4.48 -15.17 -32.17
N ASP A 692 3.88 -16.13 -31.47
CA ASP A 692 2.43 -16.23 -31.33
C ASP A 692 1.94 -15.13 -30.38
N PRO A 693 1.03 -14.24 -30.83
CA PRO A 693 0.46 -13.22 -29.95
C PRO A 693 -0.50 -13.82 -28.91
N ILE A 694 -1.08 -14.99 -29.20
CA ILE A 694 -1.88 -15.80 -28.29
C ILE A 694 -1.47 -17.25 -28.46
N VAL A 695 -1.07 -17.88 -27.36
CA VAL A 695 -0.69 -19.28 -27.30
C VAL A 695 -1.94 -20.16 -27.26
N SER A 696 -2.19 -20.91 -28.33
CA SER A 696 -3.21 -21.97 -28.32
C SER A 696 -2.70 -23.20 -27.55
N LEU A 697 -3.50 -23.68 -26.60
CA LEU A 697 -3.27 -24.90 -25.80
C LEU A 697 -4.46 -25.86 -25.95
N ARG A 698 -4.22 -27.17 -25.86
CA ARG A 698 -5.25 -28.21 -25.93
C ARG A 698 -5.28 -29.02 -24.62
N PRO A 699 -6.43 -29.53 -24.18
CA PRO A 699 -6.49 -30.40 -23.00
C PRO A 699 -5.55 -31.60 -23.10
N GLY A 700 -4.73 -31.81 -22.07
CA GLY A 700 -3.74 -32.90 -22.00
C GLY A 700 -2.45 -32.64 -22.80
N GLU A 701 -2.27 -31.46 -23.39
CA GLU A 701 -1.08 -31.11 -24.18
C GLU A 701 0.12 -30.76 -23.29
N GLU A 702 1.32 -31.14 -23.75
CA GLU A 702 2.60 -30.62 -23.28
C GLU A 702 3.22 -29.74 -24.37
N LYS A 703 3.03 -28.43 -24.27
CA LYS A 703 3.55 -27.46 -25.25
C LYS A 703 4.92 -26.95 -24.84
N THR A 704 5.91 -27.11 -25.72
CA THR A 704 7.31 -26.75 -25.45
C THR A 704 7.68 -25.42 -26.07
N PHE A 705 8.32 -24.55 -25.29
CA PHE A 705 8.88 -23.27 -25.73
C PHE A 705 10.40 -23.29 -25.59
N LEU A 706 11.11 -22.87 -26.64
CA LEU A 706 12.55 -22.65 -26.58
C LEU A 706 12.83 -21.35 -25.83
N LEU A 707 13.87 -21.31 -25.01
CA LEU A 707 14.33 -20.05 -24.43
C LEU A 707 15.61 -19.56 -25.10
N LYS A 708 15.71 -18.24 -25.25
CA LYS A 708 16.90 -17.53 -25.74
C LYS A 708 17.54 -16.76 -24.59
N MET A 709 18.87 -16.76 -24.55
CA MET A 709 19.63 -15.93 -23.61
C MET A 709 20.21 -14.72 -24.34
N LEU A 710 19.98 -13.54 -23.77
CA LEU A 710 20.65 -12.29 -24.14
C LEU A 710 21.78 -12.03 -23.16
N TYR A 711 23.01 -11.91 -23.66
CA TYR A 711 24.16 -11.46 -22.88
C TYR A 711 24.71 -10.17 -23.48
N GLY A 712 24.60 -9.05 -22.77
CA GLY A 712 24.77 -7.74 -23.40
C GLY A 712 23.85 -7.58 -24.62
N ASN A 713 24.36 -7.10 -25.76
CA ASN A 713 23.55 -6.95 -26.97
C ASN A 713 23.58 -8.19 -27.90
N VAL A 714 24.15 -9.30 -27.44
CA VAL A 714 24.32 -10.52 -28.24
C VAL A 714 23.30 -11.58 -27.83
N LYS A 715 22.50 -12.04 -28.80
CA LYS A 715 21.66 -13.24 -28.64
C LYS A 715 22.57 -14.47 -28.68
N VAL A 716 22.62 -15.21 -27.59
CA VAL A 716 23.40 -16.45 -27.49
C VAL A 716 22.40 -17.60 -27.42
N THR A 717 22.09 -18.19 -28.58
CA THR A 717 21.14 -19.31 -28.70
C THR A 717 21.73 -20.64 -28.20
N ALA A 718 23.03 -20.71 -27.88
CA ALA A 718 23.69 -21.98 -27.57
C ALA A 718 24.75 -21.88 -26.47
N MET A 719 24.71 -22.88 -25.58
CA MET A 719 25.70 -23.30 -24.57
C MET A 719 25.52 -22.70 -23.18
N LEU A 720 24.44 -23.10 -22.51
CA LEU A 720 24.39 -23.15 -21.05
C LEU A 720 25.25 -24.32 -20.54
N PRO A 721 26.28 -24.10 -19.71
CA PRO A 721 26.82 -25.17 -18.87
C PRO A 721 25.74 -25.59 -17.86
N LYS A 722 25.45 -26.89 -17.71
CA LYS A 722 24.84 -27.64 -16.57
C LYS A 722 23.98 -26.91 -15.51
N VAL A 723 23.31 -25.80 -15.82
CA VAL A 723 22.49 -25.04 -14.86
C VAL A 723 21.07 -25.58 -14.93
N ARG A 724 20.59 -26.06 -13.78
CA ARG A 724 19.20 -26.43 -13.59
C ARG A 724 18.37 -25.17 -13.41
N LEU A 725 17.46 -24.96 -14.34
CA LEU A 725 16.41 -23.96 -14.23
C LEU A 725 15.16 -24.61 -13.66
N GLN A 726 14.45 -23.87 -12.81
CA GLN A 726 13.11 -24.21 -12.37
C GLN A 726 12.17 -23.08 -12.77
N TYR A 727 10.99 -23.43 -13.27
CA TYR A 727 9.95 -22.49 -13.64
C TYR A 727 8.75 -22.63 -12.71
N GLU A 728 8.19 -21.49 -12.34
CA GLU A 728 6.99 -21.43 -11.51
C GLU A 728 6.01 -20.44 -12.13
N LEU A 729 4.72 -20.78 -12.05
CA LEU A 729 3.68 -19.82 -12.34
C LEU A 729 3.73 -18.75 -11.27
N GLU A 730 3.66 -17.49 -11.68
CA GLU A 730 3.55 -16.38 -10.74
C GLU A 730 2.17 -16.38 -10.07
N THR A 731 1.13 -16.73 -10.82
CA THR A 731 -0.24 -16.93 -10.32
C THR A 731 -0.71 -18.32 -10.76
N ASP A 732 -1.27 -19.10 -9.84
CA ASP A 732 -1.79 -20.43 -10.15
C ASP A 732 -2.93 -20.38 -11.18
N ILE A 733 -2.83 -21.25 -12.19
CA ILE A 733 -3.85 -21.40 -13.23
C ILE A 733 -4.42 -22.83 -13.10
N PRO A 734 -5.68 -23.00 -12.68
CA PRO A 734 -6.27 -24.33 -12.49
C PRO A 734 -6.14 -25.23 -13.73
N GLY A 735 -5.59 -26.44 -13.53
CA GLY A 735 -5.35 -27.40 -14.60
C GLY A 735 -4.12 -27.12 -15.47
N MET A 736 -3.25 -26.18 -15.08
CA MET A 736 -2.00 -25.88 -15.78
C MET A 736 -0.80 -26.04 -14.85
N THR A 737 0.28 -26.63 -15.36
CA THR A 737 1.55 -26.79 -14.64
C THR A 737 2.72 -26.49 -15.56
N LEU A 738 3.83 -26.04 -14.98
CA LEU A 738 5.08 -25.88 -15.72
C LEU A 738 6.01 -27.05 -15.41
N LEU A 739 6.59 -27.65 -16.44
CA LEU A 739 7.66 -28.62 -16.28
C LEU A 739 9.00 -27.92 -16.51
N SER A 740 10.00 -28.37 -15.75
CA SER A 740 11.38 -27.89 -15.83
C SER A 740 12.29 -29.05 -16.27
N PRO A 741 12.39 -29.35 -17.57
CA PRO A 741 13.14 -30.51 -18.04
C PRO A 741 14.62 -30.42 -17.67
N GLU A 742 15.24 -31.58 -17.40
CA GLU A 742 16.67 -31.65 -17.11
C GLU A 742 17.49 -31.08 -18.29
N PRO A 743 18.54 -30.28 -18.01
CA PRO A 743 19.33 -29.67 -19.07
C PRO A 743 20.05 -30.74 -19.89
N VAL A 744 19.75 -30.80 -21.20
CA VAL A 744 20.46 -31.66 -22.14
C VAL A 744 21.70 -30.94 -22.66
N ALA A 745 22.86 -31.59 -22.56
CA ALA A 745 24.14 -30.99 -22.93
C ALA A 745 24.13 -30.45 -24.37
N ASN A 746 24.59 -29.20 -24.55
CA ASN A 746 24.64 -28.48 -25.83
C ASN A 746 23.29 -28.16 -26.48
N THR A 747 22.17 -28.22 -25.75
CA THR A 747 20.85 -27.73 -26.22
C THR A 747 20.44 -26.43 -25.54
N ALA A 748 19.50 -25.70 -26.16
CA ALA A 748 18.88 -24.55 -25.51
C ALA A 748 17.95 -25.03 -24.37
N PRO A 749 17.87 -24.29 -23.26
CA PRO A 749 16.89 -24.60 -22.22
C PRO A 749 15.47 -24.41 -22.78
N VAL A 750 14.53 -25.19 -22.24
CA VAL A 750 13.13 -25.14 -22.65
C VAL A 750 12.22 -24.90 -21.45
N LEU A 751 11.07 -24.32 -21.72
CA LEU A 751 9.93 -24.25 -20.81
C LEU A 751 8.83 -25.15 -21.39
N VAL A 752 8.24 -26.03 -20.59
CA VAL A 752 7.10 -26.85 -21.04
C VAL A 752 5.87 -26.48 -20.23
N VAL A 753 4.80 -26.08 -20.92
CA VAL A 753 3.48 -25.86 -20.33
C VAL A 753 2.68 -27.13 -20.52
N LYS A 754 2.28 -27.75 -19.40
CA LYS A 754 1.43 -28.94 -19.38
C LYS A 754 0.03 -28.56 -18.93
N THR A 755 -0.97 -29.06 -19.65
CA THR A 755 -2.38 -28.91 -19.28
C THR A 755 -2.99 -30.24 -18.85
N ASP A 756 -3.91 -30.19 -17.89
CA ASP A 756 -4.73 -31.32 -17.49
C ASP A 756 -5.73 -31.67 -18.60
N PRO A 757 -5.98 -32.96 -18.91
CA PRO A 757 -7.11 -33.38 -19.74
C PRO A 757 -8.47 -32.77 -19.36
N ALA A 758 -8.68 -32.45 -18.07
CA ALA A 758 -9.91 -31.83 -17.55
C ALA A 758 -9.91 -30.29 -17.58
N ILE A 759 -8.86 -29.63 -18.10
CA ILE A 759 -8.79 -28.17 -18.15
C ILE A 759 -10.00 -27.57 -18.89
N LYS A 760 -10.54 -26.48 -18.36
CA LYS A 760 -11.75 -25.85 -18.90
C LYS A 760 -11.50 -25.37 -20.33
N LYS A 761 -12.29 -25.87 -21.27
CA LYS A 761 -12.30 -25.41 -22.67
C LYS A 761 -12.70 -23.93 -22.74
N GLY A 762 -12.03 -23.16 -23.60
CA GLY A 762 -12.22 -21.71 -23.69
C GLY A 762 -11.66 -20.92 -22.51
N LEU A 763 -10.91 -21.57 -21.58
CA LEU A 763 -10.13 -20.85 -20.58
C LEU A 763 -9.10 -19.96 -21.29
N ARG A 764 -9.06 -18.69 -20.90
CA ARG A 764 -8.19 -17.67 -21.45
C ARG A 764 -7.57 -16.87 -20.31
N GLY A 765 -6.35 -16.39 -20.52
CA GLY A 765 -5.64 -15.60 -19.51
C GLY A 765 -4.21 -15.32 -19.95
N ASN A 766 -3.36 -14.99 -18.98
CA ASN A 766 -1.93 -14.79 -19.18
C ASN A 766 -1.15 -15.83 -18.37
N ILE A 767 -0.21 -16.52 -19.01
CA ILE A 767 0.80 -17.31 -18.32
C ILE A 767 1.95 -16.37 -17.98
N VAL A 768 2.13 -16.10 -16.68
CA VAL A 768 3.27 -15.32 -16.17
C VAL A 768 4.21 -16.28 -15.46
N VAL A 769 5.46 -16.34 -15.92
CA VAL A 769 6.42 -17.36 -15.50
C VAL A 769 7.62 -16.71 -14.83
N ASN A 770 7.94 -17.19 -13.63
CA ASN A 770 9.17 -16.89 -12.92
C ASN A 770 10.19 -18.00 -13.16
N ALA A 771 11.42 -17.62 -13.48
CA ALA A 771 12.55 -18.53 -13.64
C ALA A 771 13.48 -18.44 -12.43
N PHE A 772 13.95 -19.60 -11.98
CA PHE A 772 14.89 -19.74 -10.87
C PHE A 772 16.08 -20.60 -11.28
N VAL A 773 17.25 -20.28 -10.75
CA VAL A 773 18.44 -21.15 -10.80
C VAL A 773 18.48 -22.01 -9.55
N ILE A 774 18.74 -23.31 -9.71
CA ILE A 774 18.95 -24.24 -8.60
C ILE A 774 20.45 -24.34 -8.31
N SER A 775 20.89 -23.79 -7.17
CA SER A 775 22.30 -23.73 -6.77
C SER A 775 22.72 -24.84 -5.79
N GLY A 776 21.76 -25.57 -5.21
CA GLY A 776 22.03 -26.64 -4.24
C GLY A 776 20.76 -27.18 -3.56
N GLN A 777 20.92 -27.82 -2.40
CA GLN A 777 19.81 -28.23 -1.52
C GLN A 777 20.06 -27.71 -0.10
N GLN A 778 19.03 -27.17 0.53
CA GLN A 778 18.96 -26.86 1.96
C GLN A 778 18.04 -27.87 2.65
N LYS A 779 18.08 -27.96 3.99
CA LYS A 779 17.09 -28.72 4.76
C LYS A 779 16.03 -27.80 5.35
N ASP A 780 14.77 -28.21 5.32
CA ASP A 780 13.69 -27.52 6.02
C ASP A 780 13.73 -27.74 7.53
N SER A 781 12.78 -27.16 8.26
CA SER A 781 12.65 -27.31 9.71
C SER A 781 12.46 -28.76 10.17
N LEU A 782 12.09 -29.67 9.27
CA LEU A 782 11.94 -31.10 9.49
C LEU A 782 13.11 -31.93 8.93
N GLY A 783 14.19 -31.27 8.47
CA GLY A 783 15.38 -31.94 7.93
C GLY A 783 15.25 -32.43 6.49
N ARG A 784 14.14 -32.15 5.80
CA ARG A 784 13.85 -32.59 4.43
C ARG A 784 14.61 -31.72 3.42
N PRO A 785 15.22 -32.31 2.38
CA PRO A 785 15.94 -31.54 1.36
C PRO A 785 14.98 -30.70 0.53
N ILE A 786 15.16 -29.38 0.53
CA ILE A 786 14.50 -28.41 -0.34
C ILE A 786 15.55 -27.85 -1.30
N PRO A 787 15.27 -27.77 -2.61
CA PRO A 787 16.18 -27.12 -3.55
C PRO A 787 16.37 -25.64 -3.19
N GLN A 788 17.62 -25.20 -3.15
CA GLN A 788 17.95 -23.79 -2.99
C GLN A 788 17.71 -23.09 -4.32
N LYS A 789 16.64 -22.29 -4.38
CA LYS A 789 16.22 -21.54 -5.56
C LYS A 789 16.72 -20.11 -5.47
N GLN A 790 17.21 -19.59 -6.58
CA GLN A 790 17.59 -18.19 -6.72
C GLN A 790 16.81 -17.58 -7.88
N PHE A 791 16.02 -16.53 -7.61
CA PHE A 791 15.20 -15.89 -8.63
C PHE A 791 16.08 -15.28 -9.72
N LEU A 792 15.79 -15.59 -10.99
CA LEU A 792 16.55 -15.13 -12.14
C LEU A 792 15.84 -14.01 -12.88
N CYS A 793 14.58 -14.24 -13.28
CA CYS A 793 13.76 -13.25 -13.98
C CYS A 793 12.29 -13.68 -14.07
N THR A 794 11.41 -12.72 -14.33
CA THR A 794 10.06 -12.95 -14.84
C THR A 794 10.06 -12.80 -16.36
N PHE A 795 9.35 -13.68 -17.07
CA PHE A 795 9.15 -13.56 -18.51
C PHE A 795 7.97 -12.65 -18.85
N PRO A 796 7.94 -12.01 -20.03
CA PRO A 796 6.74 -11.35 -20.54
C PRO A 796 5.53 -12.28 -20.49
N ALA A 797 4.38 -11.74 -20.08
CA ALA A 797 3.12 -12.46 -20.04
C ALA A 797 2.82 -13.09 -21.40
N LEU A 798 2.49 -14.38 -21.40
CA LEU A 798 2.05 -15.10 -22.58
C LEU A 798 0.53 -15.23 -22.56
N PRO A 799 -0.22 -14.46 -23.38
CA PRO A 799 -1.65 -14.67 -23.53
C PRO A 799 -1.90 -16.09 -24.03
N PHE A 800 -2.91 -16.77 -23.50
CA PHE A 800 -3.27 -18.11 -23.94
C PHE A 800 -4.77 -18.30 -24.13
N GLU A 801 -5.12 -19.33 -24.91
CA GLU A 801 -6.47 -19.86 -25.04
C GLU A 801 -6.45 -21.38 -25.10
N VAL A 802 -7.33 -22.02 -24.32
CA VAL A 802 -7.58 -23.46 -24.40
C VAL A 802 -8.58 -23.73 -25.54
N VAL A 803 -8.09 -24.22 -26.67
CA VAL A 803 -8.85 -24.53 -27.88
C VAL A 803 -9.34 -25.98 -27.91
N GLN A 804 -10.28 -26.29 -28.81
CA GLN A 804 -10.68 -27.67 -29.09
C GLN A 804 -9.56 -28.43 -29.83
N GLN A 805 -9.55 -29.76 -29.69
CA GLN A 805 -8.58 -30.64 -30.36
C GLN A 805 -8.68 -30.59 -31.88
#